data_AF-A0A4P8PWF3-F1
#
_entry.id   AF-A0A4P8PWF3-F1
#
_cell.length_a   1.000
_cell.length_b   1.000
_cell.length_c   1.000
_cell.angle_alpha   90.00
_cell.angle_beta   90.00
_cell.angle_gamma   90.00
#
_symmetry.space_group_name_H-M   'P 1'
#
loop_
_entity.id
_entity.type
_entity.pdbx_description
1 polymer ?
#
loop_
_entity_poly.entity_id
_entity_poly.type
_entity_poly.pdbx_seq_one_letter_code
_entity_poly.pdbx_strand_id
1 'polypeptide(L)'
;MRRMVRIALWVGAVFGSVCIVATVAALAFGIKPLIFRSGSMEPDIGTGALAFTRTVPASDLRPGDVACVEDQTGQRITHRVVAVDAVAGSTATLRLKGDANADEDAQPYHVETAGRVLFHVEKLGYAVVWLSGPQAVFAGGVLVGLLVAVAVRPGWLDRREDASDEGGSGARLTAGTAVAVAALALVSTVRVPSTAAAYTDTATGVTGGLVTKAAFVPRIDRYVSGSSYVTCSDKSVSGPDPVTLTWSHLGAPYRYRIILRDLDGMIWRTWDVTPTSGKTGDPVSFAIDGTGMPSHAAIWRYDAEIHTMLPGPPTSSGAVSTDWRGIGVSQHIQLGNEDLYCSTTRGEQSGSAAYVPPPTSVTCVSQPAGTQPARAVLSWPHLGSPYTYNVSVRNENNRNIVLRRTVTSVPAQAGQPVSTTVLGSDLDSGVLSGTTAIAEIRTVNGGAESAGFVTQRLTVGKTATACAATALARSAPDAATTTAPVSGSSSTTAQAQPTPTSDTAPATGAPTGGASPTGASATTTPADLGTPPSDTVSTPPAGPTSATAETTTPPPPVTALTTATSEGGRQARLVQDGQWWVVVVDGSGAEVTRTAATPDTRMHWLSGADQLWLSSAAGPVYLDESTGWRPTAPDGALPAEVQAAFG
;
A
#
# COMPACT_ATOMS: atom_id res chain seq x y z
N MET A 1 -18.21 -59.60 9.34
CA MET A 1 -17.10 -58.65 9.62
C MET A 1 -15.83 -58.92 8.79
N ARG A 2 -15.25 -60.13 8.81
CA ARG A 2 -13.98 -60.44 8.10
C ARG A 2 -13.99 -60.22 6.57
N ARG A 3 -15.12 -60.47 5.89
CA ARG A 3 -15.27 -60.16 4.44
C ARG A 3 -15.26 -58.65 4.17
N MET A 4 -15.91 -57.84 5.01
CA MET A 4 -15.96 -56.38 4.87
C MET A 4 -14.58 -55.75 5.09
N VAL A 5 -13.82 -56.24 6.08
CA VAL A 5 -12.44 -55.80 6.33
C VAL A 5 -11.53 -56.13 5.14
N ARG A 6 -11.63 -57.34 4.57
CA ARG A 6 -10.88 -57.71 3.36
C ARG A 6 -11.24 -56.82 2.17
N ILE A 7 -12.53 -56.55 1.96
CA ILE A 7 -12.98 -55.66 0.87
C ILE A 7 -12.42 -54.26 1.09
N ALA A 8 -12.49 -53.70 2.30
CA ALA A 8 -11.93 -52.39 2.62
C ALA A 8 -10.41 -52.33 2.39
N LEU A 9 -9.66 -53.38 2.75
CA LEU A 9 -8.22 -53.46 2.51
C LEU A 9 -7.89 -53.56 1.02
N TRP A 10 -8.63 -54.35 0.24
CA TRP A 10 -8.44 -54.43 -1.21
C TRP A 10 -8.79 -53.12 -1.91
N VAL A 11 -9.89 -52.48 -1.53
CA VAL A 11 -10.28 -51.16 -2.06
C VAL A 11 -9.22 -50.11 -1.72
N GLY A 12 -8.74 -50.08 -0.48
CA GLY A 12 -7.66 -49.19 -0.05
C GLY A 12 -6.35 -49.45 -0.79
N ALA A 13 -5.98 -50.71 -0.99
CA ALA A 13 -4.76 -51.09 -1.71
C ALA A 13 -4.82 -50.72 -3.20
N VAL A 14 -5.97 -50.95 -3.86
CA VAL A 14 -6.18 -50.56 -5.26
C VAL A 14 -6.12 -49.03 -5.38
N PHE A 15 -6.85 -48.31 -4.52
CA PHE A 15 -6.85 -46.84 -4.54
C PHE A 15 -5.46 -46.25 -4.26
N GLY A 16 -4.74 -46.80 -3.27
CA GLY A 16 -3.36 -46.41 -2.96
C GLY A 16 -2.40 -46.68 -4.12
N SER A 17 -2.52 -47.84 -4.76
CA SER A 17 -1.69 -48.21 -5.92
C SER A 17 -1.93 -47.27 -7.10
N VAL A 18 -3.19 -46.95 -7.40
CA VAL A 18 -3.55 -45.97 -8.45
C VAL A 18 -2.97 -44.59 -8.12
N CYS A 19 -3.03 -44.17 -6.87
CA CYS A 19 -2.47 -42.88 -6.43
C CYS A 19 -0.94 -42.83 -6.59
N ILE A 20 -0.23 -43.91 -6.26
CA ILE A 20 1.23 -44.01 -6.44
C ILE A 20 1.59 -43.95 -7.93
N VAL A 21 0.92 -44.74 -8.77
CA VAL A 21 1.16 -44.74 -10.22
C VAL A 21 0.91 -43.36 -10.82
N ALA A 22 -0.19 -42.70 -10.44
CA ALA A 22 -0.51 -41.35 -10.89
C ALA A 22 0.57 -40.33 -10.44
N THR A 23 1.09 -40.46 -9.22
CA THR A 23 2.16 -39.59 -8.69
C THR A 23 3.45 -39.78 -9.46
N VAL A 24 3.87 -41.03 -9.70
CA VAL A 24 5.08 -41.35 -10.48
C VAL A 24 4.95 -40.83 -11.90
N ALA A 25 3.79 -41.00 -12.55
CA ALA A 25 3.54 -40.46 -13.87
C ALA A 25 3.60 -38.92 -13.88
N ALA A 26 2.97 -38.24 -12.92
CA ALA A 26 3.02 -36.78 -12.82
C ALA A 26 4.46 -36.25 -12.67
N LEU A 27 5.29 -36.91 -11.86
CA LEU A 27 6.70 -36.57 -11.71
C LEU A 27 7.51 -36.81 -12.99
N ALA A 28 7.29 -37.96 -13.66
CA ALA A 28 7.99 -38.31 -14.89
C ALA A 28 7.67 -37.36 -16.06
N PHE A 29 6.43 -36.89 -16.15
CA PHE A 29 5.97 -35.98 -17.21
C PHE A 29 6.03 -34.48 -16.83
N GLY A 30 6.50 -34.15 -15.62
CA GLY A 30 6.59 -32.77 -15.13
C GLY A 30 5.24 -32.08 -14.98
N ILE A 31 4.19 -32.86 -14.69
CA ILE A 31 2.82 -32.35 -14.53
C ILE A 31 2.67 -31.78 -13.12
N LYS A 32 2.23 -30.52 -13.02
CA LYS A 32 2.02 -29.82 -11.76
C LYS A 32 0.55 -29.45 -11.59
N PRO A 33 -0.09 -29.84 -10.48
CA PRO A 33 -1.41 -29.34 -10.13
C PRO A 33 -1.35 -27.85 -9.75
N LEU A 34 -2.39 -27.12 -10.12
CA LEU A 34 -2.55 -25.68 -9.95
C LEU A 34 -4.00 -25.38 -9.59
N ILE A 35 -4.24 -24.58 -8.55
CA ILE A 35 -5.59 -24.21 -8.10
C ILE A 35 -5.87 -22.77 -8.50
N PHE A 36 -6.99 -22.55 -9.20
CA PHE A 36 -7.47 -21.22 -9.56
C PHE A 36 -8.13 -20.54 -8.35
N ARG A 37 -7.65 -19.36 -7.99
CA ARG A 37 -8.14 -18.59 -6.82
C ARG A 37 -8.92 -17.32 -7.18
N SER A 38 -8.89 -16.89 -8.43
CA SER A 38 -9.73 -15.81 -8.94
C SER A 38 -10.59 -16.30 -10.10
N GLY A 39 -11.56 -15.46 -10.48
CA GLY A 39 -12.38 -15.63 -11.67
C GLY A 39 -11.81 -14.96 -12.93
N SER A 40 -10.51 -14.68 -13.04
CA SER A 40 -9.97 -13.99 -14.25
C SER A 40 -10.01 -14.85 -15.52
N MET A 41 -10.15 -16.17 -15.36
CA MET A 41 -10.34 -17.13 -16.45
C MET A 41 -11.81 -17.55 -16.62
N GLU A 42 -12.75 -16.90 -15.93
CA GLU A 42 -14.18 -17.17 -16.14
C GLU A 42 -14.63 -16.63 -17.50
N PRO A 43 -15.56 -17.30 -18.21
CA PRO A 43 -16.33 -18.47 -17.79
C PRO A 43 -15.68 -19.84 -18.08
N ASP A 44 -14.54 -19.90 -18.77
CA ASP A 44 -13.93 -21.17 -19.22
C ASP A 44 -13.35 -21.98 -18.05
N ILE A 45 -12.71 -21.31 -17.09
CA ILE A 45 -12.17 -21.92 -15.87
C ILE A 45 -12.67 -21.14 -14.65
N GLY A 46 -13.45 -21.81 -13.81
CA GLY A 46 -14.07 -21.24 -12.62
C GLY A 46 -13.14 -21.09 -11.43
N THR A 47 -13.49 -20.16 -10.54
CA THR A 47 -12.83 -20.03 -9.24
C THR A 47 -12.93 -21.35 -8.44
N GLY A 48 -11.80 -21.84 -7.91
CA GLY A 48 -11.72 -23.10 -7.19
C GLY A 48 -11.55 -24.35 -8.08
N ALA A 49 -11.36 -24.18 -9.39
CA ALA A 49 -10.94 -25.26 -10.28
C ALA A 49 -9.51 -25.75 -9.96
N LEU A 50 -9.27 -27.05 -10.20
CA LEU A 50 -7.94 -27.64 -10.19
C LEU A 50 -7.51 -27.94 -11.63
N ALA A 51 -6.43 -27.34 -12.08
CA ALA A 51 -5.82 -27.64 -13.38
C ALA A 51 -4.49 -28.37 -13.25
N PHE A 52 -4.17 -29.10 -14.30
CA PHE A 52 -2.90 -29.80 -14.45
C PHE A 52 -2.11 -29.13 -15.56
N THR A 53 -0.93 -28.62 -15.19
CA THR A 53 -0.04 -27.88 -16.08
C THR A 53 1.19 -28.71 -16.42
N ARG A 54 1.74 -28.52 -17.62
CA ARG A 54 3.03 -29.05 -18.03
C ARG A 54 3.96 -27.90 -18.37
N THR A 55 5.17 -27.91 -17.81
CA THR A 55 6.19 -26.92 -18.18
C THR A 55 6.65 -27.18 -19.62
N VAL A 56 6.51 -26.17 -20.48
CA VAL A 56 6.94 -26.18 -21.90
C VAL A 56 7.83 -24.97 -22.17
N PRO A 57 8.76 -25.04 -23.14
CA PRO A 57 9.44 -23.85 -23.67
C PRO A 57 8.44 -22.81 -24.15
N ALA A 58 8.73 -21.53 -23.94
CA ALA A 58 7.83 -20.45 -24.36
C ALA A 58 7.63 -20.38 -25.88
N SER A 59 8.59 -20.90 -26.65
CA SER A 59 8.50 -21.08 -28.11
C SER A 59 7.43 -22.08 -28.55
N ASP A 60 7.02 -22.99 -27.67
CA ASP A 60 6.03 -24.05 -27.98
C ASP A 60 4.59 -23.61 -27.68
N LEU A 61 4.42 -22.45 -27.05
CA LEU A 61 3.11 -21.86 -26.80
C LEU A 61 2.51 -21.30 -28.09
N ARG A 62 1.18 -21.42 -28.21
CA ARG A 62 0.43 -20.87 -29.34
C ARG A 62 -0.69 -19.97 -28.84
N PRO A 63 -1.12 -18.97 -29.64
CA PRO A 63 -2.34 -18.23 -29.37
C PRO A 63 -3.51 -19.20 -29.11
N GLY A 64 -4.26 -18.95 -28.04
CA GLY A 64 -5.35 -19.79 -27.53
C GLY A 64 -4.97 -20.71 -26.36
N ASP A 65 -3.67 -20.98 -26.14
CA ASP A 65 -3.21 -21.76 -24.99
C ASP A 65 -3.42 -20.99 -23.68
N VAL A 66 -3.78 -21.69 -22.61
CA VAL A 66 -3.78 -21.11 -21.26
C VAL A 66 -2.41 -21.35 -20.66
N ALA A 67 -1.65 -20.27 -20.48
CA ALA A 67 -0.28 -20.30 -20.00
C ALA A 67 -0.21 -19.75 -18.58
N CYS A 68 0.44 -20.51 -17.71
CA CYS A 68 0.88 -20.10 -16.40
C CYS A 68 2.32 -19.60 -16.51
N VAL A 69 2.50 -18.29 -16.39
CA VAL A 69 3.80 -17.61 -16.43
C VAL A 69 4.12 -17.00 -15.09
N GLU A 70 5.39 -16.82 -14.79
CA GLU A 70 5.83 -16.00 -13.67
C GLU A 70 6.04 -14.57 -14.18
N ASP A 71 5.41 -13.59 -13.54
CA ASP A 71 5.61 -12.18 -13.89
C ASP A 71 6.97 -11.68 -13.39
N GLN A 72 7.29 -10.41 -13.66
CA GLN A 72 8.54 -9.79 -13.22
C GLN A 72 8.69 -9.74 -11.68
N THR A 73 7.62 -10.03 -10.93
CA THR A 73 7.59 -10.12 -9.47
C THR A 73 7.64 -11.57 -8.95
N GLY A 74 7.77 -12.56 -9.84
CA GLY A 74 7.76 -13.99 -9.53
C GLY A 74 6.37 -14.54 -9.19
N GLN A 75 5.31 -13.74 -9.39
CA GLN A 75 3.94 -14.17 -9.18
C GLN A 75 3.48 -15.00 -10.38
N ARG A 76 2.91 -16.18 -10.10
CA ARG A 76 2.32 -17.00 -11.16
C ARG A 76 0.97 -16.45 -11.60
N ILE A 77 0.92 -15.97 -12.83
CA ILE A 77 -0.27 -15.50 -13.52
C ILE A 77 -0.67 -16.55 -14.54
N THR A 78 -1.96 -16.87 -14.60
CA THR A 78 -2.49 -17.85 -15.56
C THR A 78 -3.52 -17.17 -16.42
N HIS A 79 -3.17 -16.89 -17.67
CA HIS A 79 -4.01 -16.19 -18.65
C HIS A 79 -3.90 -16.86 -20.01
N ARG A 80 -4.83 -16.54 -20.92
CA ARG A 80 -4.82 -17.06 -22.28
C ARG A 80 -3.83 -16.29 -23.14
N VAL A 81 -2.99 -17.01 -23.87
CA VAL A 81 -2.07 -16.44 -24.85
C VAL A 81 -2.88 -15.85 -25.99
N VAL A 82 -2.80 -14.55 -26.19
CA VAL A 82 -3.43 -13.86 -27.33
C VAL A 82 -2.44 -13.69 -28.48
N ALA A 83 -1.17 -13.47 -28.16
CA ALA A 83 -0.09 -13.41 -29.15
C ALA A 83 1.25 -13.89 -28.57
N VAL A 84 2.09 -14.44 -29.44
CA VAL A 84 3.48 -14.77 -29.16
C VAL A 84 4.33 -13.92 -30.09
N ASP A 85 4.95 -12.89 -29.53
CA ASP A 85 5.84 -11.96 -30.23
C ASP A 85 7.28 -12.52 -30.31
N ALA A 86 8.20 -11.72 -30.86
CA ALA A 86 9.56 -12.14 -31.23
C ALA A 86 10.30 -12.95 -30.14
N VAL A 87 10.93 -14.04 -30.59
CA VAL A 87 11.79 -14.91 -29.78
C VAL A 87 13.23 -14.42 -29.92
N ALA A 88 13.84 -13.98 -28.82
CA ALA A 88 15.24 -13.62 -28.75
C ALA A 88 15.99 -14.71 -27.96
N GLY A 89 16.65 -15.63 -28.66
CA GLY A 89 17.32 -16.78 -28.03
C GLY A 89 16.32 -17.77 -27.44
N SER A 90 16.41 -18.03 -26.13
CA SER A 90 15.49 -18.89 -25.35
C SER A 90 14.26 -18.18 -24.82
N THR A 91 14.17 -16.85 -24.97
CA THR A 91 13.11 -16.02 -24.37
C THR A 91 12.08 -15.61 -25.43
N ALA A 92 10.80 -15.87 -25.16
CA ALA A 92 9.69 -15.39 -25.98
C ALA A 92 8.92 -14.28 -25.25
N THR A 93 8.34 -13.36 -26.04
CA THR A 93 7.48 -12.30 -25.53
C THR A 93 6.02 -12.71 -25.72
N LEU A 94 5.28 -12.90 -24.63
CA LEU A 94 3.90 -13.35 -24.64
C LEU A 94 2.98 -12.19 -24.28
N ARG A 95 1.92 -12.00 -25.09
CA ARG A 95 0.78 -11.16 -24.70
C ARG A 95 -0.30 -12.10 -24.19
N LEU A 96 -0.72 -11.85 -22.95
CA LEU A 96 -1.71 -12.68 -22.27
C LEU A 96 -2.95 -11.86 -21.96
N LYS A 97 -4.10 -12.53 -21.86
CA LYS A 97 -5.38 -11.94 -21.50
C LYS A 97 -6.18 -12.93 -20.65
N GLY A 98 -6.71 -12.47 -19.52
CA GLY A 98 -7.71 -13.21 -18.77
C GLY A 98 -9.04 -13.27 -19.54
N ASP A 99 -9.70 -14.42 -19.55
CA ASP A 99 -10.96 -14.59 -20.29
C ASP A 99 -12.09 -13.66 -19.79
N ALA A 100 -12.07 -13.31 -18.50
CA ALA A 100 -13.01 -12.37 -17.88
C ALA A 100 -12.61 -10.90 -18.05
N ASN A 101 -11.41 -10.62 -18.56
CA ASN A 101 -10.89 -9.27 -18.71
C ASN A 101 -11.34 -8.65 -20.04
N ALA A 102 -11.75 -7.39 -20.03
CA ALA A 102 -12.12 -6.66 -21.24
C ALA A 102 -10.91 -6.45 -22.17
N ASP A 103 -9.78 -6.08 -21.57
CA ASP A 103 -8.53 -5.75 -22.26
C ASP A 103 -7.43 -6.79 -22.02
N GLU A 104 -6.40 -6.78 -22.86
CA GLU A 104 -5.18 -7.57 -22.66
C GLU A 104 -4.39 -7.07 -21.43
N ASP A 105 -3.51 -7.92 -20.92
CA ASP A 105 -2.62 -7.53 -19.83
C ASP A 105 -1.75 -6.32 -20.25
N ALA A 106 -1.64 -5.33 -19.36
CA ALA A 106 -1.02 -4.04 -19.68
C ALA A 106 0.47 -4.11 -20.04
N GLN A 107 1.17 -5.18 -19.66
CA GLN A 107 2.57 -5.42 -20.02
C GLN A 107 2.74 -6.82 -20.63
N PRO A 108 3.58 -6.97 -21.67
CA PRO A 108 3.92 -8.27 -22.21
C PRO A 108 4.88 -9.04 -21.27
N TYR A 109 4.84 -10.37 -21.34
CA TYR A 109 5.63 -11.26 -20.49
C TYR A 109 6.82 -11.83 -21.25
N HIS A 110 8.03 -11.60 -20.75
CA HIS A 110 9.26 -12.16 -21.32
C HIS A 110 9.66 -13.40 -20.53
N VAL A 111 9.42 -14.58 -21.09
CA VAL A 111 9.65 -15.86 -20.40
C VAL A 111 10.35 -16.89 -21.28
N GLU A 112 11.19 -17.73 -20.67
CA GLU A 112 11.82 -18.86 -21.35
C GLU A 112 10.96 -20.12 -21.32
N THR A 113 10.23 -20.32 -20.21
CA THR A 113 9.34 -21.46 -20.02
C THR A 113 8.04 -21.02 -19.37
N ALA A 114 6.97 -21.74 -19.65
CA ALA A 114 5.65 -21.50 -19.08
C ALA A 114 4.95 -22.83 -18.77
N GLY A 115 4.06 -22.83 -17.78
CA GLY A 115 3.17 -23.95 -17.51
C GLY A 115 1.96 -23.91 -18.43
N ARG A 116 1.92 -24.75 -19.46
CA ARG A 116 0.72 -24.89 -20.29
C ARG A 116 -0.33 -25.74 -19.57
N VAL A 117 -1.55 -25.22 -19.43
CA VAL A 117 -2.69 -25.98 -18.89
C VAL A 117 -3.09 -27.06 -19.89
N LEU A 118 -3.15 -28.32 -19.43
CA LEU A 118 -3.57 -29.47 -20.24
C LEU A 118 -5.06 -29.72 -20.10
N PHE A 119 -5.56 -29.75 -18.86
CA PHE A 119 -6.95 -29.94 -18.53
C PHE A 119 -7.24 -29.39 -17.12
N HIS A 120 -8.51 -29.09 -16.85
CA HIS A 120 -8.99 -28.60 -15.57
C HIS A 120 -10.23 -29.36 -15.11
N VAL A 121 -10.49 -29.36 -13.80
CA VAL A 121 -11.68 -29.91 -13.19
C VAL A 121 -12.26 -28.88 -12.22
N GLU A 122 -13.48 -28.44 -12.52
CA GLU A 122 -14.20 -27.46 -11.72
C GLU A 122 -14.42 -27.93 -10.27
N LYS A 123 -14.33 -26.99 -9.33
CA LYS A 123 -14.56 -27.17 -7.87
C LYS A 123 -13.63 -28.16 -7.15
N LEU A 124 -12.81 -28.92 -7.88
CA LEU A 124 -11.91 -29.93 -7.29
C LEU A 124 -10.82 -29.28 -6.41
N GLY A 125 -10.47 -28.02 -6.65
CA GLY A 125 -9.57 -27.25 -5.81
C GLY A 125 -10.08 -27.10 -4.37
N TYR A 126 -11.38 -26.93 -4.15
CA TYR A 126 -11.96 -26.87 -2.81
C TYR A 126 -11.79 -28.17 -2.03
N ALA A 127 -11.98 -29.31 -2.70
CA ALA A 127 -11.78 -30.63 -2.10
C ALA A 127 -10.30 -30.84 -1.71
N VAL A 128 -9.36 -30.44 -2.58
CA VAL A 128 -7.92 -30.53 -2.30
C VAL A 128 -7.53 -29.63 -1.12
N VAL A 129 -8.03 -28.40 -1.06
CA VAL A 129 -7.77 -27.47 0.05
C VAL A 129 -8.32 -28.01 1.37
N TRP A 130 -9.56 -28.53 1.36
CA TRP A 130 -10.18 -29.12 2.54
C TRP A 130 -9.42 -30.36 3.04
N LEU A 131 -9.03 -31.25 2.12
CA LEU A 131 -8.28 -32.48 2.43
C LEU A 131 -6.85 -32.19 2.91
N SER A 132 -6.27 -31.05 2.50
CA SER A 132 -4.97 -30.58 2.96
C SER A 132 -5.02 -29.90 4.33
N GLY A 133 -6.22 -29.72 4.91
CA GLY A 133 -6.39 -29.11 6.23
C GLY A 133 -5.90 -29.99 7.38
N PRO A 134 -5.44 -29.42 8.50
CA PRO A 134 -4.86 -30.18 9.62
C PRO A 134 -5.76 -31.31 10.15
N GLN A 135 -7.06 -31.02 10.27
CA GLN A 135 -8.07 -32.01 10.68
C GLN A 135 -8.20 -33.20 9.72
N ALA A 136 -8.13 -32.95 8.41
CA ALA A 136 -8.29 -33.98 7.39
C ALA A 136 -7.04 -34.85 7.28
N VAL A 137 -5.85 -34.23 7.37
CA VAL A 137 -4.56 -34.93 7.44
C VAL A 137 -4.50 -35.82 8.68
N PHE A 138 -4.94 -35.32 9.85
CA PHE A 138 -5.00 -36.11 11.08
C PHE A 138 -5.96 -37.30 10.97
N ALA A 139 -7.19 -37.07 10.50
CA ALA A 139 -8.18 -38.13 10.32
C ALA A 139 -7.72 -39.19 9.30
N GLY A 140 -7.11 -38.75 8.19
CA GLY A 140 -6.51 -39.64 7.19
C GLY A 140 -5.36 -40.46 7.76
N GLY A 141 -4.48 -39.84 8.56
CA GLY A 141 -3.39 -40.52 9.25
C GLY A 141 -3.89 -41.59 10.24
N VAL A 142 -4.94 -41.28 11.00
CA VAL A 142 -5.60 -42.25 11.90
C VAL A 142 -6.22 -43.41 11.11
N LEU A 143 -6.89 -43.12 9.99
CA LEU A 143 -7.47 -44.14 9.12
C LEU A 143 -6.40 -45.09 8.55
N VAL A 144 -5.31 -44.54 8.02
CA VAL A 144 -4.18 -45.33 7.50
C VAL A 144 -3.54 -46.14 8.62
N GLY A 145 -3.32 -45.53 9.79
CA GLY A 145 -2.79 -46.22 10.97
C GLY A 145 -3.67 -47.39 11.41
N LEU A 146 -4.99 -47.23 11.39
CA LEU A 146 -5.96 -48.27 11.71
C LEU A 146 -5.97 -49.39 10.66
N LEU A 147 -5.89 -49.06 9.37
CA LEU A 147 -5.78 -50.05 8.29
C LEU A 147 -4.48 -50.87 8.40
N VAL A 148 -3.36 -50.22 8.71
CA VAL A 148 -2.07 -50.88 8.95
C VAL A 148 -2.14 -51.76 10.21
N ALA A 149 -2.73 -51.28 11.30
CA ALA A 149 -2.90 -52.05 12.53
C ALA A 149 -3.72 -53.33 12.31
N VAL A 150 -4.84 -53.22 11.57
CA VAL A 150 -5.69 -54.35 11.19
C VAL A 150 -4.98 -55.33 10.25
N ALA A 151 -4.15 -54.83 9.33
CA ALA A 151 -3.37 -55.66 8.42
C ALA A 151 -2.22 -56.41 9.13
N VAL A 152 -1.55 -55.77 10.09
CA VAL A 152 -0.37 -56.34 10.79
C VAL A 152 -0.77 -57.35 11.86
N ARG A 153 -1.94 -57.21 12.49
CA ARG A 153 -2.41 -58.22 13.45
C ARG A 153 -3.94 -58.39 13.40
N PRO A 154 -4.45 -59.27 12.54
CA PRO A 154 -5.88 -59.51 12.37
C PRO A 154 -6.58 -60.22 13.56
N GLY A 155 -5.86 -60.57 14.63
CA GLY A 155 -6.36 -61.40 15.74
C GLY A 155 -6.89 -60.67 16.97
N TRP A 156 -6.98 -59.35 16.99
CA TRP A 156 -7.36 -58.59 18.21
C TRP A 156 -8.88 -58.45 18.41
N LEU A 157 -9.65 -58.68 17.34
CA LEU A 157 -11.12 -58.59 17.38
C LEU A 157 -11.78 -59.87 17.88
N ASP A 158 -11.03 -60.96 18.03
CA ASP A 158 -11.53 -62.20 18.61
C ASP A 158 -11.01 -62.35 20.03
N ARG A 159 -11.75 -61.77 20.98
CA ARG A 159 -11.68 -62.17 22.37
C ARG A 159 -13.08 -62.46 22.89
N ARG A 160 -13.48 -63.72 22.75
CA ARG A 160 -14.23 -64.48 23.77
C ARG A 160 -14.04 -65.99 23.54
N GLU A 161 -13.52 -66.61 24.61
CA GLU A 161 -13.67 -68.00 25.07
C GLU A 161 -13.28 -69.13 24.10
N ASP A 162 -12.08 -69.71 24.29
CA ASP A 162 -11.95 -71.00 24.98
C ASP A 162 -10.48 -71.33 25.30
N ALA A 163 -10.32 -72.16 26.33
CA ALA A 163 -9.08 -72.49 27.02
C ALA A 163 -8.21 -73.56 26.31
N SER A 164 -7.05 -73.78 26.94
CA SER A 164 -6.10 -74.91 26.84
C SER A 164 -4.97 -74.88 25.80
N ASP A 165 -3.77 -75.01 26.39
CA ASP A 165 -2.55 -75.70 25.98
C ASP A 165 -1.48 -75.06 25.08
N GLU A 166 -0.30 -75.03 25.72
CA GLU A 166 1.09 -74.98 25.32
C GLU A 166 1.46 -75.33 23.87
N GLY A 167 2.51 -74.64 23.38
CA GLY A 167 3.31 -75.11 22.25
C GLY A 167 3.87 -73.97 21.42
N GLY A 168 5.13 -73.60 21.67
CA GLY A 168 5.79 -72.49 20.99
C GLY A 168 5.95 -72.67 19.47
N SER A 169 5.95 -71.56 18.74
CA SER A 169 6.78 -71.43 17.53
C SER A 169 6.88 -69.99 17.05
N GLY A 170 8.14 -69.57 16.86
CA GLY A 170 8.65 -68.50 16.00
C GLY A 170 7.70 -67.37 15.61
N ALA A 171 7.88 -66.21 16.23
CA ALA A 171 7.56 -64.92 15.63
C ALA A 171 8.40 -64.74 14.35
N ARG A 172 7.92 -65.27 13.22
CA ARG A 172 8.37 -64.85 11.91
C ARG A 172 7.87 -63.43 11.70
N LEU A 173 8.73 -62.46 12.00
CA LEU A 173 8.62 -61.10 11.49
C LEU A 173 8.65 -61.18 9.96
N THR A 174 7.47 -61.35 9.36
CA THR A 174 7.29 -61.20 7.92
C THR A 174 7.73 -59.79 7.56
N ALA A 175 8.65 -59.70 6.60
CA ALA A 175 9.29 -58.50 6.06
C ALA A 175 8.34 -57.47 5.41
N GLY A 176 7.07 -57.42 5.81
CA GLY A 176 6.07 -56.45 5.34
C GLY A 176 6.03 -55.15 6.16
N THR A 177 6.72 -55.06 7.30
CA THR A 177 6.69 -53.88 8.17
C THR A 177 7.71 -52.79 7.79
N ALA A 178 8.65 -53.06 6.88
CA ALA A 178 9.65 -52.07 6.46
C ALA A 178 9.14 -51.09 5.39
N VAL A 179 8.05 -51.40 4.68
CA VAL A 179 7.53 -50.55 3.59
C VAL A 179 6.50 -49.53 4.06
N ALA A 180 5.81 -49.78 5.19
CA ALA A 180 4.76 -48.88 5.68
C ALA A 180 5.29 -47.60 6.36
N VAL A 181 6.53 -47.60 6.86
CA VAL A 181 7.13 -46.41 7.50
C VAL A 181 7.77 -45.46 6.48
N ALA A 182 8.18 -45.95 5.31
CA ALA A 182 8.75 -45.11 4.25
C ALA A 182 7.70 -44.26 3.51
N ALA A 183 6.43 -44.69 3.47
CA ALA A 183 5.35 -43.93 2.84
C ALA A 183 4.86 -42.74 3.69
N LEU A 184 5.06 -42.78 5.01
CA LEU A 184 4.68 -41.68 5.93
C LEU A 184 5.69 -40.52 5.94
N ALA A 185 6.90 -40.70 5.39
CA ALA A 185 7.92 -39.66 5.33
C ALA A 185 7.89 -38.80 4.05
N LEU A 186 7.10 -39.17 3.02
CA LEU A 186 7.05 -38.48 1.73
C LEU A 186 5.80 -37.60 1.51
N VAL A 187 4.82 -37.64 2.42
CA VAL A 187 3.59 -36.81 2.30
C VAL A 187 3.85 -35.33 2.61
N SER A 188 5.00 -34.98 3.19
CA SER A 188 5.32 -33.60 3.59
C SER A 188 6.05 -32.74 2.56
N THR A 189 6.43 -33.26 1.37
CA THR A 189 7.25 -32.48 0.41
C THR A 189 6.58 -32.14 -0.92
N VAL A 190 5.36 -32.60 -1.20
CA VAL A 190 4.62 -32.16 -2.39
C VAL A 190 3.86 -30.86 -2.07
N ARG A 191 4.57 -29.73 -2.08
CA ARG A 191 3.92 -28.42 -2.15
C ARG A 191 3.26 -28.30 -3.53
N VAL A 192 1.95 -28.51 -3.61
CA VAL A 192 1.16 -28.14 -4.79
C VAL A 192 1.28 -26.62 -4.93
N PRO A 193 1.96 -26.11 -5.97
CA PRO A 193 2.09 -24.68 -6.12
C PRO A 193 0.71 -24.08 -6.42
N SER A 194 0.17 -23.33 -5.47
CA SER A 194 -1.02 -22.52 -5.68
C SER A 194 -0.66 -21.29 -6.49
N THR A 195 -1.42 -20.99 -7.56
CA THR A 195 -1.29 -19.73 -8.25
C THR A 195 -2.35 -18.77 -7.74
N ALA A 196 -1.91 -17.75 -7.03
CA ALA A 196 -2.74 -16.61 -6.74
C ALA A 196 -2.86 -15.80 -8.03
N ALA A 197 -4.02 -15.86 -8.67
CA ALA A 197 -4.48 -14.62 -9.28
C ALA A 197 -4.72 -13.62 -8.14
N ALA A 198 -4.32 -12.38 -8.39
CA ALA A 198 -3.99 -11.35 -7.41
C ALA A 198 -4.73 -11.48 -6.06
N TYR A 199 -3.95 -11.46 -4.98
CA TYR A 199 -4.32 -11.42 -3.56
C TYR A 199 -4.37 -12.76 -2.81
N THR A 200 -3.20 -13.27 -2.38
CA THR A 200 -2.77 -13.41 -0.97
C THR A 200 -1.51 -14.28 -0.83
N ASP A 201 -0.64 -13.88 0.10
CA ASP A 201 0.79 -14.18 0.23
C ASP A 201 1.11 -15.43 1.09
N THR A 202 2.22 -16.11 0.80
CA THR A 202 2.99 -16.89 1.80
C THR A 202 4.45 -16.96 1.34
N ALA A 203 5.29 -16.09 1.92
CA ALA A 203 6.73 -16.07 1.68
C ALA A 203 7.48 -17.14 2.48
N THR A 204 8.42 -17.84 1.82
CA THR A 204 9.59 -18.46 2.47
C THR A 204 10.82 -17.89 1.78
N GLY A 205 11.67 -17.19 2.55
CA GLY A 205 12.70 -16.30 2.01
C GLY A 205 14.00 -16.97 1.57
N VAL A 206 14.63 -16.36 0.57
CA VAL A 206 16.08 -16.38 0.34
C VAL A 206 16.50 -14.94 0.03
N THR A 207 17.64 -14.52 0.60
CA THR A 207 18.13 -13.14 0.69
C THR A 207 18.49 -12.51 -0.66
N GLY A 208 17.75 -11.47 -1.04
CA GLY A 208 18.06 -10.49 -2.08
C GLY A 208 17.09 -9.31 -1.92
N GLY A 209 17.60 -8.08 -1.89
CA GLY A 209 16.85 -6.89 -1.47
C GLY A 209 15.51 -6.70 -2.18
N LEU A 210 14.42 -6.67 -1.40
CA LEU A 210 13.04 -6.51 -1.84
C LEU A 210 12.66 -5.03 -1.93
N VAL A 211 12.09 -4.62 -3.08
CA VAL A 211 11.12 -3.52 -3.12
C VAL A 211 9.74 -4.16 -3.16
N THR A 212 9.11 -4.30 -2.00
CA THR A 212 7.77 -4.90 -1.86
C THR A 212 6.71 -3.98 -2.47
N LYS A 213 5.82 -4.51 -3.32
CA LYS A 213 4.48 -3.94 -3.51
C LYS A 213 3.85 -3.78 -2.12
N ALA A 214 3.20 -2.65 -1.85
CA ALA A 214 2.67 -2.34 -0.52
C ALA A 214 1.88 -3.54 0.04
N ALA A 215 2.23 -3.98 1.24
CA ALA A 215 1.48 -5.02 1.93
C ALA A 215 -0.01 -4.66 1.93
N PHE A 216 -0.89 -5.60 1.61
CA PHE A 216 -2.33 -5.36 1.70
C PHE A 216 -2.68 -5.04 3.15
N VAL A 217 -3.05 -3.79 3.42
CA VAL A 217 -3.48 -3.35 4.74
C VAL A 217 -4.99 -3.07 4.66
N PRO A 218 -5.83 -3.86 5.37
CA PRO A 218 -7.28 -3.70 5.30
C PRO A 218 -7.72 -2.40 5.96
N ARG A 219 -8.83 -1.80 5.50
CA ARG A 219 -9.51 -0.75 6.28
C ARG A 219 -10.25 -1.36 7.47
N ILE A 220 -10.71 -0.49 8.38
CA ILE A 220 -11.61 -0.87 9.47
C ILE A 220 -12.89 -1.52 8.91
N ASP A 221 -13.23 -2.69 9.43
CA ASP A 221 -14.30 -3.57 8.93
C ASP A 221 -15.31 -4.00 10.00
N ARG A 222 -15.13 -3.55 11.25
CA ARG A 222 -16.03 -3.87 12.37
C ARG A 222 -16.73 -2.63 12.89
N TYR A 223 -17.99 -2.81 13.26
CA TYR A 223 -18.79 -1.79 13.94
C TYR A 223 -18.33 -1.64 15.40
N VAL A 224 -18.20 -0.39 15.83
CA VAL A 224 -17.87 -0.04 17.22
C VAL A 224 -19.11 0.10 18.09
N SER A 225 -20.22 0.58 17.51
CA SER A 225 -21.52 0.66 18.18
C SER A 225 -22.64 0.56 17.16
N GLY A 226 -23.58 -0.37 17.37
CA GLY A 226 -24.72 -0.57 16.47
C GLY A 226 -24.27 -0.84 15.03
N SER A 227 -24.58 0.10 14.13
CA SER A 227 -24.23 0.06 12.70
C SER A 227 -23.18 1.10 12.28
N SER A 228 -22.42 1.66 13.22
CA SER A 228 -21.36 2.64 12.98
C SER A 228 -19.96 2.03 13.16
N TYR A 229 -19.09 2.24 12.18
CA TYR A 229 -17.66 1.88 12.17
C TYR A 229 -16.79 2.89 12.96
N VAL A 230 -17.14 4.17 12.91
CA VAL A 230 -16.42 5.28 13.55
C VAL A 230 -17.44 6.20 14.21
N THR A 231 -17.26 6.45 15.50
CA THR A 231 -18.06 7.43 16.25
C THR A 231 -17.22 8.64 16.61
N CYS A 232 -17.86 9.80 16.66
CA CYS A 232 -17.26 11.05 17.11
C CYS A 232 -18.04 11.57 18.31
N SER A 233 -17.33 12.02 19.33
CA SER A 233 -17.92 12.72 20.47
C SER A 233 -17.16 14.01 20.76
N ASP A 234 -17.89 15.11 20.87
CA ASP A 234 -17.39 16.40 21.34
C ASP A 234 -17.24 16.38 22.86
N LYS A 235 -16.21 17.04 23.38
CA LYS A 235 -16.10 17.36 24.80
C LYS A 235 -16.59 18.78 25.04
N SER A 236 -17.28 19.05 26.15
CA SER A 236 -17.94 20.34 26.39
C SER A 236 -17.05 21.42 27.05
N VAL A 237 -16.97 22.59 26.42
CA VAL A 237 -17.01 24.01 26.90
C VAL A 237 -15.91 24.61 27.79
N SER A 238 -14.72 24.01 27.94
CA SER A 238 -13.62 24.78 28.58
C SER A 238 -12.22 24.39 28.12
N GLY A 239 -11.82 24.91 26.97
CA GLY A 239 -10.48 24.77 26.38
C GLY A 239 -10.58 24.60 24.86
N PRO A 240 -9.44 24.47 24.15
CA PRO A 240 -9.46 23.94 22.79
C PRO A 240 -10.17 22.59 22.84
N ASP A 241 -11.42 22.53 22.38
CA ASP A 241 -12.27 21.36 22.58
C ASP A 241 -11.86 20.28 21.55
N PRO A 242 -11.23 19.18 21.99
CA PRO A 242 -10.86 18.12 21.07
C PRO A 242 -12.08 17.25 20.78
N VAL A 243 -12.16 16.76 19.54
CA VAL A 243 -13.12 15.72 19.19
C VAL A 243 -12.49 14.36 19.40
N THR A 244 -13.21 13.46 20.06
CA THR A 244 -12.74 12.09 20.28
C THR A 244 -13.33 11.17 19.23
N LEU A 245 -12.47 10.59 18.40
CA LEU A 245 -12.80 9.56 17.44
C LEU A 245 -12.68 8.20 18.11
N THR A 246 -13.65 7.30 17.89
CA THR A 246 -13.62 5.94 18.43
C THR A 246 -13.99 4.90 17.36
N TRP A 247 -13.22 3.81 17.28
CA TRP A 247 -13.40 2.74 16.30
C TRP A 247 -12.94 1.38 16.86
N SER A 248 -13.28 0.27 16.18
CA SER A 248 -12.86 -1.07 16.61
C SER A 248 -11.46 -1.44 16.15
N HIS A 249 -10.64 -1.96 17.06
CA HIS A 249 -9.31 -2.47 16.73
C HIS A 249 -9.38 -3.74 15.87
N LEU A 250 -8.53 -3.85 14.85
CA LEU A 250 -8.41 -5.04 14.01
C LEU A 250 -7.59 -6.16 14.67
N GLY A 251 -6.86 -5.84 15.74
CA GLY A 251 -5.92 -6.71 16.42
C GLY A 251 -4.48 -6.49 15.96
N ALA A 252 -3.54 -7.06 16.69
CA ALA A 252 -2.13 -7.03 16.30
C ALA A 252 -1.93 -7.65 14.90
N PRO A 253 -1.01 -7.10 14.07
CA PRO A 253 -0.04 -6.05 14.37
C PRO A 253 -0.53 -4.63 14.03
N TYR A 254 -1.81 -4.44 13.71
CA TYR A 254 -2.29 -3.20 13.09
C TYR A 254 -2.16 -1.97 14.01
N ARG A 255 -1.81 -0.84 13.39
CA ARG A 255 -1.86 0.50 13.97
C ARG A 255 -2.73 1.37 13.08
N TYR A 256 -2.94 2.62 13.47
CA TYR A 256 -3.79 3.53 12.70
C TYR A 256 -3.09 4.84 12.40
N ARG A 257 -3.46 5.44 11.28
CA ARG A 257 -3.08 6.78 10.91
C ARG A 257 -4.34 7.59 10.68
N ILE A 258 -4.47 8.71 11.39
CA ILE A 258 -5.55 9.66 11.20
C ILE A 258 -5.02 10.78 10.30
N ILE A 259 -5.69 11.05 9.19
CA ILE A 259 -5.40 12.18 8.29
C ILE A 259 -6.58 13.14 8.36
N LEU A 260 -6.33 14.39 8.76
CA LEU A 260 -7.33 15.43 8.70
C LEU A 260 -7.24 16.13 7.35
N ARG A 261 -8.19 15.89 6.47
CA ARG A 261 -8.22 16.47 5.12
C ARG A 261 -9.39 17.43 4.99
N ASP A 262 -9.19 18.62 4.46
CA ASP A 262 -10.32 19.48 4.10
C ASP A 262 -11.01 19.01 2.82
N LEU A 263 -12.14 19.65 2.50
CA LEU A 263 -12.91 19.30 1.30
C LEU A 263 -12.24 19.71 -0.02
N ASP A 264 -11.24 20.58 0.04
CA ASP A 264 -10.40 20.97 -1.10
C ASP A 264 -9.25 19.96 -1.34
N GLY A 265 -9.15 18.93 -0.49
CA GLY A 265 -8.20 17.84 -0.60
C GLY A 265 -6.90 18.05 0.20
N MET A 266 -6.78 19.16 0.93
CA MET A 266 -5.58 19.50 1.68
C MET A 266 -5.49 18.75 3.02
N ILE A 267 -4.37 18.07 3.25
CA ILE A 267 -3.99 17.43 4.51
C ILE A 267 -3.47 18.45 5.53
N TRP A 268 -4.32 18.78 6.49
CA TRP A 268 -4.00 19.71 7.58
C TRP A 268 -3.20 19.08 8.69
N ARG A 269 -3.53 17.85 9.11
CA ARG A 269 -2.85 17.15 10.21
C ARG A 269 -2.74 15.66 9.95
N THR A 270 -1.76 15.02 10.57
CA THR A 270 -1.62 13.57 10.55
C THR A 270 -1.16 13.08 11.92
N TRP A 271 -1.81 12.05 12.43
CA TRP A 271 -1.46 11.40 13.70
C TRP A 271 -1.30 9.90 13.50
N ASP A 272 -0.29 9.32 14.15
CA ASP A 272 -0.13 7.87 14.23
C ASP A 272 -0.61 7.38 15.60
N VAL A 273 -1.58 6.47 15.59
CA VAL A 273 -2.22 5.92 16.78
C VAL A 273 -1.75 4.49 16.97
N THR A 274 -1.15 4.24 18.13
CA THR A 274 -0.81 2.89 18.57
C THR A 274 -1.84 2.42 19.61
N PRO A 275 -2.64 1.40 19.30
CA PRO A 275 -3.60 0.85 20.25
C PRO A 275 -2.91 0.36 21.52
N THR A 276 -3.53 0.60 22.68
CA THR A 276 -3.03 0.11 23.97
C THR A 276 -3.30 -1.38 24.18
N SER A 277 -4.38 -1.90 23.57
CA SER A 277 -4.67 -3.34 23.50
C SER A 277 -4.38 -3.86 22.09
N GLY A 278 -3.74 -5.03 22.01
CA GLY A 278 -3.55 -5.76 20.75
C GLY A 278 -4.70 -6.70 20.39
N LYS A 279 -5.79 -6.71 21.16
CA LYS A 279 -6.92 -7.62 20.94
C LYS A 279 -7.85 -7.08 19.86
N THR A 280 -8.25 -7.97 18.95
CA THR A 280 -9.25 -7.67 17.93
C THR A 280 -10.60 -7.35 18.56
N GLY A 281 -11.22 -6.25 18.13
CA GLY A 281 -12.55 -5.79 18.56
C GLY A 281 -12.53 -4.73 19.65
N ASP A 282 -11.43 -4.58 20.40
CA ASP A 282 -11.33 -3.59 21.47
C ASP A 282 -11.49 -2.17 20.90
N PRO A 283 -12.23 -1.26 21.57
CA PRO A 283 -12.38 0.10 21.10
C PRO A 283 -11.05 0.86 21.21
N VAL A 284 -10.68 1.55 20.15
CA VAL A 284 -9.57 2.51 20.10
C VAL A 284 -10.19 3.90 20.08
N SER A 285 -9.78 4.76 21.01
CA SER A 285 -10.21 6.15 21.06
C SER A 285 -9.02 7.09 20.94
N PHE A 286 -9.15 8.13 20.13
CA PHE A 286 -8.12 9.14 19.95
C PHE A 286 -8.74 10.53 19.81
N ALA A 287 -8.17 11.50 20.52
CA ALA A 287 -8.62 12.89 20.51
C ALA A 287 -7.81 13.69 19.48
N ILE A 288 -8.51 14.45 18.63
CA ILE A 288 -7.91 15.40 17.70
C ILE A 288 -8.42 16.81 17.99
N ASP A 289 -7.57 17.80 17.80
CA ASP A 289 -7.85 19.21 18.06
C ASP A 289 -7.53 20.09 16.86
N GLY A 290 -8.03 21.33 16.94
CA GLY A 290 -7.84 22.37 15.95
C GLY A 290 -6.60 23.23 16.18
N THR A 291 -5.85 23.02 17.27
CA THR A 291 -4.84 23.96 17.76
C THR A 291 -3.91 24.43 16.66
N GLY A 292 -3.86 25.74 16.41
CA GLY A 292 -2.98 26.35 15.41
C GLY A 292 -3.25 26.02 13.93
N MET A 293 -4.45 25.50 13.61
CA MET A 293 -5.03 25.64 12.28
C MET A 293 -5.48 27.09 12.03
N PRO A 294 -5.58 27.54 10.77
CA PRO A 294 -5.97 28.92 10.47
C PRO A 294 -7.41 29.20 10.90
N SER A 295 -7.70 30.48 11.14
CA SER A 295 -9.08 30.96 11.23
C SER A 295 -9.74 30.91 9.87
N HIS A 296 -10.99 30.44 9.83
CA HIS A 296 -11.82 30.51 8.63
C HIS A 296 -12.94 31.54 8.81
N ALA A 297 -13.26 32.26 7.73
CA ALA A 297 -14.36 33.21 7.70
C ALA A 297 -15.75 32.52 7.62
N ALA A 298 -15.77 31.20 7.47
CA ALA A 298 -16.95 30.35 7.40
C ALA A 298 -16.70 29.03 8.18
N ILE A 299 -17.75 28.25 8.44
CA ILE A 299 -17.60 26.91 9.01
C ILE A 299 -16.76 26.08 8.04
N TRP A 300 -15.56 25.70 8.46
CA TRP A 300 -14.70 24.84 7.65
C TRP A 300 -14.96 23.38 7.96
N ARG A 301 -14.84 22.53 6.95
CA ARG A 301 -15.18 21.11 7.04
C ARG A 301 -14.00 20.25 6.65
N TYR A 302 -13.86 19.16 7.38
CA TYR A 302 -12.79 18.19 7.21
C TYR A 302 -13.34 16.77 7.26
N ASP A 303 -12.65 15.86 6.59
CA ASP A 303 -12.77 14.43 6.76
C ASP A 303 -11.62 13.96 7.65
N ALA A 304 -11.95 13.37 8.80
CA ALA A 304 -10.98 12.69 9.65
C ALA A 304 -10.85 11.23 9.16
N GLU A 305 -9.90 11.00 8.24
CA GLU A 305 -9.67 9.72 7.57
C GLU A 305 -8.86 8.79 8.49
N ILE A 306 -9.41 7.63 8.86
CA ILE A 306 -8.69 6.61 9.64
C ILE A 306 -8.22 5.52 8.68
N HIS A 307 -6.91 5.51 8.45
CA HIS A 307 -6.19 4.49 7.71
C HIS A 307 -5.62 3.46 8.67
N THR A 308 -5.56 2.21 8.22
CA THR A 308 -4.85 1.16 8.95
C THR A 308 -3.42 1.12 8.44
N MET A 309 -2.47 0.84 9.33
CA MET A 309 -1.07 0.73 8.97
C MET A 309 -0.39 -0.44 9.68
N LEU A 310 0.67 -0.95 9.06
CA LEU A 310 1.56 -1.92 9.68
C LEU A 310 2.67 -1.18 10.45
N PRO A 311 3.25 -1.81 11.49
CA PRO A 311 4.46 -1.30 12.14
C PRO A 311 5.59 -1.03 11.13
N GLY A 312 6.42 -0.01 11.40
CA GLY A 312 7.55 0.33 10.54
C GLY A 312 8.68 -0.72 10.57
N PRO A 313 9.69 -0.58 9.69
CA PRO A 313 10.89 -1.41 9.75
C PRO A 313 11.62 -1.26 11.10
N PRO A 314 12.29 -2.31 11.61
CA PRO A 314 12.48 -3.63 10.99
C PRO A 314 11.29 -4.59 11.19
N THR A 315 10.26 -4.19 11.94
CA THR A 315 9.18 -5.09 12.36
C THR A 315 8.20 -5.47 11.22
N SER A 316 7.91 -4.55 10.31
CA SER A 316 7.18 -4.83 9.06
C SER A 316 7.40 -3.71 8.02
N SER A 317 6.63 -3.70 6.94
CA SER A 317 6.82 -2.78 5.80
C SER A 317 6.55 -1.30 6.11
N GLY A 318 5.75 -1.00 7.14
CA GLY A 318 5.22 0.34 7.40
C GLY A 318 4.12 0.76 6.41
N ALA A 319 3.53 -0.19 5.67
CA ALA A 319 2.48 0.10 4.70
C ALA A 319 1.24 0.70 5.36
N VAL A 320 0.57 1.61 4.65
CA VAL A 320 -0.66 2.28 5.06
C VAL A 320 -1.75 1.93 4.04
N SER A 321 -2.97 1.65 4.50
CA SER A 321 -4.11 1.32 3.65
C SER A 321 -4.48 2.51 2.76
N THR A 322 -4.89 2.24 1.51
CA THR A 322 -5.52 3.24 0.64
C THR A 322 -6.98 3.46 0.97
N ASP A 323 -7.63 2.38 1.40
CA ASP A 323 -8.98 2.40 1.89
C ASP A 323 -9.01 2.95 3.31
N TRP A 324 -10.01 3.78 3.58
CA TRP A 324 -10.19 4.40 4.89
C TRP A 324 -11.67 4.44 5.29
N ARG A 325 -11.87 4.53 6.60
CA ARG A 325 -13.14 4.86 7.24
C ARG A 325 -12.90 6.10 8.07
N GLY A 326 -13.88 6.98 8.20
CA GLY A 326 -13.70 8.22 8.92
C GLY A 326 -15.02 8.85 9.26
N ILE A 327 -14.95 10.10 9.70
CA ILE A 327 -16.14 10.89 10.01
C ILE A 327 -15.87 12.36 9.70
N GLY A 328 -16.92 13.09 9.32
CA GLY A 328 -16.82 14.52 9.11
C GLY A 328 -16.62 15.25 10.44
N VAL A 329 -15.68 16.19 10.45
CA VAL A 329 -15.47 17.15 11.55
C VAL A 329 -15.48 18.56 10.99
N SER A 330 -15.76 19.55 11.83
CA SER A 330 -15.88 20.94 11.43
C SER A 330 -15.25 21.88 12.43
N GLN A 331 -14.78 23.03 11.94
CA GLN A 331 -14.25 24.11 12.75
C GLN A 331 -15.18 25.32 12.62
N HIS A 332 -15.60 25.86 13.75
CA HIS A 332 -16.62 26.91 13.80
C HIS A 332 -16.00 28.31 13.93
N ILE A 333 -16.72 29.32 13.45
CA ILE A 333 -16.25 30.72 13.32
C ILE A 333 -16.17 31.44 14.69
N GLN A 334 -16.86 30.93 15.71
CA GLN A 334 -17.26 31.71 16.91
C GLN A 334 -16.56 31.31 18.22
N LEU A 335 -15.81 30.21 18.27
CA LEU A 335 -15.33 29.62 19.54
C LEU A 335 -13.80 29.57 19.67
N GLY A 336 -13.07 29.97 18.62
CA GLY A 336 -11.61 29.97 18.59
C GLY A 336 -11.11 29.01 17.51
N ASN A 337 -9.95 29.31 16.92
CA ASN A 337 -9.41 28.54 15.79
C ASN A 337 -8.88 27.16 16.23
N GLU A 338 -9.01 26.80 17.50
CA GLU A 338 -8.42 25.60 18.07
C GLU A 338 -9.46 24.49 18.32
N ASP A 339 -10.75 24.79 18.12
CA ASP A 339 -11.84 23.87 18.40
C ASP A 339 -12.26 23.09 17.15
N LEU A 340 -12.39 21.78 17.32
CA LEU A 340 -13.05 20.91 16.34
C LEU A 340 -14.38 20.43 16.92
N TYR A 341 -15.32 20.17 16.02
CA TYR A 341 -16.64 19.62 16.35
C TYR A 341 -16.98 18.46 15.44
N CYS A 342 -17.65 17.45 15.96
CA CYS A 342 -18.26 16.39 15.20
C CYS A 342 -19.28 16.99 14.25
N SER A 343 -19.16 16.71 12.95
CA SER A 343 -20.04 17.34 11.97
C SER A 343 -21.47 16.80 12.10
N THR A 344 -22.42 17.70 12.28
CA THR A 344 -23.86 17.37 12.29
C THR A 344 -24.43 17.14 10.89
N THR A 345 -23.71 17.55 9.85
CA THR A 345 -24.15 17.46 8.45
C THR A 345 -23.39 16.41 7.66
N ARG A 346 -22.29 15.88 8.21
CA ARG A 346 -21.41 14.91 7.55
C ARG A 346 -21.04 13.81 8.54
N GLY A 347 -21.85 12.76 8.55
CA GLY A 347 -21.63 11.57 9.37
C GLY A 347 -20.46 10.72 8.88
N GLU A 348 -20.55 9.40 9.06
CA GLU A 348 -19.49 8.48 8.65
C GLU A 348 -19.12 8.64 7.17
N GLN A 349 -17.83 8.68 6.91
CA GLN A 349 -17.25 8.76 5.59
C GLN A 349 -16.41 7.52 5.31
N SER A 350 -16.25 7.21 4.04
CA SER A 350 -15.30 6.18 3.61
C SER A 350 -14.81 6.47 2.22
N GLY A 351 -13.55 6.16 1.97
CA GLY A 351 -12.94 6.32 0.66
C GLY A 351 -12.10 5.11 0.28
N SER A 352 -11.87 5.00 -1.03
CA SER A 352 -10.91 4.08 -1.64
C SER A 352 -10.15 4.89 -2.68
N ALA A 353 -9.17 5.67 -2.20
CA ALA A 353 -8.37 6.50 -3.07
C ALA A 353 -7.42 5.63 -3.90
N ALA A 354 -7.12 6.07 -5.13
CA ALA A 354 -6.08 5.44 -5.93
C ALA A 354 -4.76 5.40 -5.16
N TYR A 355 -4.06 4.27 -5.21
CA TYR A 355 -2.78 4.11 -4.52
C TYR A 355 -1.75 5.09 -5.10
N VAL A 356 -1.22 5.96 -4.25
CA VAL A 356 -0.07 6.81 -4.56
C VAL A 356 1.13 6.34 -3.72
N PRO A 357 2.21 5.84 -4.36
CA PRO A 357 3.36 5.32 -3.63
C PRO A 357 4.05 6.44 -2.84
N PRO A 358 4.34 6.26 -1.54
CA PRO A 358 5.08 7.26 -0.77
C PRO A 358 6.56 7.29 -1.18
N PRO A 359 7.29 8.38 -0.91
CA PRO A 359 8.74 8.39 -1.08
C PRO A 359 9.38 7.27 -0.24
N THR A 360 10.47 6.68 -0.72
CA THR A 360 11.08 5.51 -0.05
C THR A 360 11.98 5.89 1.12
N SER A 361 12.58 7.07 1.04
CA SER A 361 13.49 7.64 2.04
C SER A 361 13.63 9.15 1.83
N VAL A 362 14.15 9.83 2.83
CA VAL A 362 14.62 11.21 2.73
C VAL A 362 16.01 11.31 3.34
N THR A 363 16.85 12.09 2.70
CA THR A 363 18.16 12.51 3.19
C THR A 363 18.14 14.01 3.44
N CYS A 364 18.96 14.46 4.38
CA CYS A 364 19.04 15.86 4.74
C CYS A 364 20.50 16.23 4.93
N VAL A 365 20.93 17.28 4.23
CA VAL A 365 22.27 17.85 4.38
C VAL A 365 22.16 19.30 4.84
N SER A 366 22.79 19.60 5.97
CA SER A 366 22.99 20.98 6.43
C SER A 366 24.10 21.61 5.61
N GLN A 367 23.80 22.66 4.85
CA GLN A 367 24.81 23.49 4.19
C GLN A 367 24.97 24.78 4.97
N PRO A 368 26.20 25.29 5.12
CA PRO A 368 26.61 26.37 4.23
C PRO A 368 27.80 25.96 3.35
N ALA A 369 27.96 26.61 2.19
CA ALA A 369 29.17 26.55 1.37
C ALA A 369 29.97 27.88 1.44
N GLY A 370 29.81 28.67 2.51
CA GLY A 370 30.41 30.00 2.64
C GLY A 370 29.77 30.87 3.73
N THR A 371 29.73 32.19 3.52
CA THR A 371 29.18 33.23 4.44
C THR A 371 27.66 33.29 4.54
N GLN A 372 26.94 32.37 3.91
CA GLN A 372 25.48 32.34 3.89
C GLN A 372 24.90 31.65 5.13
N PRO A 373 23.67 32.02 5.57
CA PRO A 373 23.01 31.35 6.67
C PRO A 373 22.83 29.85 6.37
N ALA A 374 22.92 29.03 7.42
CA ALA A 374 22.79 27.59 7.25
C ALA A 374 21.40 27.21 6.71
N ARG A 375 21.36 26.25 5.81
CA ARG A 375 20.13 25.77 5.16
C ARG A 375 20.06 24.25 5.17
N ALA A 376 18.86 23.71 5.29
CA ALA A 376 18.59 22.29 5.17
C ALA A 376 18.21 21.96 3.72
N VAL A 377 19.00 21.10 3.08
CA VAL A 377 18.67 20.53 1.76
C VAL A 377 18.11 19.14 1.97
N LEU A 378 16.83 18.97 1.66
CA LEU A 378 16.12 17.70 1.70
C LEU A 378 16.22 17.06 0.31
N SER A 379 16.56 15.77 0.24
CA SER A 379 16.59 15.03 -1.01
C SER A 379 16.04 13.61 -0.88
N TRP A 380 15.26 13.19 -1.88
CA TRP A 380 14.61 11.88 -1.94
C TRP A 380 14.60 11.36 -3.38
N PRO A 381 14.55 10.03 -3.60
CA PRO A 381 14.51 9.47 -4.95
C PRO A 381 13.18 9.74 -5.64
N HIS A 382 13.24 10.18 -6.90
CA HIS A 382 12.08 10.36 -7.76
C HIS A 382 11.45 9.01 -8.12
N LEU A 383 10.12 8.95 -8.19
CA LEU A 383 9.37 7.73 -8.49
C LEU A 383 9.09 7.56 -9.99
N GLY A 384 9.45 8.55 -10.82
CA GLY A 384 9.15 8.59 -12.25
C GLY A 384 7.87 9.38 -12.56
N SER A 385 7.63 9.66 -13.84
CA SER A 385 6.36 10.23 -14.29
C SER A 385 5.19 9.29 -13.94
N PRO A 386 4.02 9.79 -13.49
CA PRO A 386 3.58 11.19 -13.42
C PRO A 386 3.74 11.85 -12.03
N TYR A 387 4.62 11.31 -11.17
CA TYR A 387 4.63 11.66 -9.75
C TYR A 387 5.25 13.05 -9.48
N THR A 388 4.58 13.87 -8.70
CA THR A 388 5.12 15.11 -8.13
C THR A 388 5.16 15.01 -6.60
N TYR A 389 5.60 16.05 -5.89
CA TYR A 389 5.73 15.98 -4.43
C TYR A 389 5.18 17.22 -3.74
N ASN A 390 4.65 17.02 -2.54
CA ASN A 390 4.31 18.09 -1.63
C ASN A 390 5.21 17.98 -0.39
N VAL A 391 5.82 19.09 -0.01
CA VAL A 391 6.71 19.21 1.15
C VAL A 391 6.07 20.15 2.13
N SER A 392 5.73 19.66 3.32
CA SER A 392 5.22 20.47 4.42
C SER A 392 6.19 20.45 5.59
N VAL A 393 6.60 21.62 6.07
CA VAL A 393 7.36 21.74 7.32
C VAL A 393 6.37 22.13 8.40
N ARG A 394 6.40 21.38 9.50
CA ARG A 394 5.54 21.56 10.64
C ARG A 394 6.35 21.89 11.87
N ASN A 395 5.83 22.74 12.73
CA ASN A 395 6.39 22.92 14.05
C ASN A 395 6.23 21.62 14.85
N GLU A 396 7.26 21.21 15.58
CA GLU A 396 7.23 19.93 16.31
C GLU A 396 6.30 19.96 17.54
N ASN A 397 6.17 21.12 18.20
CA ASN A 397 5.42 21.27 19.45
C ASN A 397 3.91 21.36 19.20
N ASN A 398 3.48 22.25 18.29
CA ASN A 398 2.07 22.51 18.03
C ASN A 398 1.54 21.92 16.72
N ARG A 399 2.42 21.31 15.89
CA ARG A 399 2.11 20.66 14.60
C ARG A 399 1.58 21.59 13.50
N ASN A 400 1.67 22.90 13.71
CA ASN A 400 1.26 23.88 12.71
C ASN A 400 2.13 23.81 11.48
N ILE A 401 1.51 23.96 10.31
CA ILE A 401 2.23 24.07 9.04
C ILE A 401 2.88 25.45 9.00
N VAL A 402 4.21 25.48 8.93
CA VAL A 402 5.02 26.71 8.88
C VAL A 402 5.60 26.95 7.48
N LEU A 403 5.59 25.92 6.63
CA LEU A 403 5.90 26.00 5.21
C LEU A 403 5.17 24.88 4.48
N ARG A 404 4.62 25.19 3.32
CA ARG A 404 4.17 24.19 2.35
C ARG A 404 4.71 24.53 0.98
N ARG A 405 5.19 23.53 0.25
CA ARG A 405 5.78 23.70 -1.07
C ARG A 405 5.46 22.52 -1.96
N THR A 406 4.84 22.79 -3.11
CA THR A 406 4.69 21.82 -4.17
C THR A 406 5.96 21.79 -5.03
N VAL A 407 6.50 20.60 -5.25
CA VAL A 407 7.67 20.34 -6.09
C VAL A 407 7.18 19.67 -7.37
N THR A 408 7.06 20.49 -8.42
CA THR A 408 6.64 20.06 -9.76
C THR A 408 7.82 19.86 -10.71
N SER A 409 8.97 20.51 -10.44
CA SER A 409 10.21 20.29 -11.18
C SER A 409 10.85 18.97 -10.73
N VAL A 410 10.50 17.88 -11.40
CA VAL A 410 11.02 16.53 -11.12
C VAL A 410 11.85 16.00 -12.29
N PRO A 411 12.87 15.17 -12.04
CA PRO A 411 13.64 14.51 -13.09
C PRO A 411 12.74 13.65 -13.99
N ALA A 412 13.10 13.47 -15.27
CA ALA A 412 12.33 12.61 -16.17
C ALA A 412 12.43 11.11 -15.81
N GLN A 413 13.55 10.69 -15.22
CA GLN A 413 13.83 9.29 -14.89
C GLN A 413 13.58 8.98 -13.42
N ALA A 414 12.95 7.84 -13.16
CA ALA A 414 12.82 7.29 -11.81
C ALA A 414 14.20 7.00 -11.19
N GLY A 415 14.31 7.15 -9.88
CA GLY A 415 15.52 6.94 -9.09
C GLY A 415 16.42 8.18 -8.93
N GLN A 416 16.30 9.19 -9.81
CA GLN A 416 17.08 10.43 -9.69
C GLN A 416 16.64 11.25 -8.47
N PRO A 417 17.56 11.94 -7.77
CA PRO A 417 17.20 12.70 -6.58
C PRO A 417 16.36 13.94 -6.94
N VAL A 418 15.22 14.08 -6.29
CA VAL A 418 14.51 15.36 -6.14
C VAL A 418 15.07 16.04 -4.90
N SER A 419 15.30 17.34 -4.97
CA SER A 419 15.79 18.10 -3.82
C SER A 419 15.02 19.41 -3.63
N THR A 420 14.81 19.79 -2.38
CA THR A 420 14.28 21.10 -2.01
C THR A 420 15.09 21.69 -0.87
N THR A 421 15.25 23.00 -0.89
CA THR A 421 16.00 23.74 0.13
C THR A 421 15.02 24.44 1.06
N VAL A 422 15.07 24.16 2.36
CA VAL A 422 14.28 24.89 3.36
C VAL A 422 15.19 25.95 3.97
N LEU A 423 14.86 27.23 3.80
CA LEU A 423 15.55 28.35 4.43
C LEU A 423 14.82 28.75 5.72
N GLY A 424 15.53 29.37 6.68
CA GLY A 424 14.87 29.92 7.87
C GLY A 424 13.86 31.03 7.53
N SER A 425 14.13 31.80 6.46
CA SER A 425 13.22 32.82 5.93
C SER A 425 11.99 32.25 5.23
N ASP A 426 12.01 30.98 4.81
CA ASP A 426 10.85 30.34 4.16
C ASP A 426 9.77 29.96 5.18
N LEU A 427 10.12 29.96 6.47
CA LEU A 427 9.25 29.50 7.52
C LEU A 427 8.49 30.68 8.13
N ASP A 428 7.18 30.51 8.31
CA ASP A 428 6.35 31.53 8.95
C ASP A 428 6.75 31.71 10.42
N SER A 429 7.52 32.76 10.68
CA SER A 429 8.03 33.09 12.02
C SER A 429 6.92 33.46 13.03
N GLY A 430 5.72 33.82 12.56
CA GLY A 430 4.57 34.08 13.43
C GLY A 430 3.90 32.80 13.94
N VAL A 431 4.12 31.67 13.25
CA VAL A 431 3.51 30.37 13.55
C VAL A 431 4.51 29.42 14.22
N LEU A 432 5.81 29.61 13.97
CA LEU A 432 6.90 28.88 14.61
C LEU A 432 7.04 29.21 16.11
N SER A 433 6.74 28.23 16.97
CA SER A 433 7.08 28.25 18.39
C SER A 433 8.22 27.27 18.71
N GLY A 434 9.39 27.78 19.11
CA GLY A 434 10.57 26.98 19.43
C GLY A 434 11.57 26.83 18.28
N THR A 435 12.50 25.87 18.41
CA THR A 435 13.67 25.72 17.52
C THR A 435 13.70 24.41 16.75
N THR A 436 12.59 23.66 16.74
CA THR A 436 12.50 22.38 16.04
C THR A 436 11.26 22.28 15.16
N ALA A 437 11.44 21.62 14.02
CA ALA A 437 10.40 21.40 13.04
C ALA A 437 10.55 20.02 12.40
N ILE A 438 9.50 19.51 11.78
CA ILE A 438 9.46 18.24 11.06
C ILE A 438 9.07 18.55 9.61
N ALA A 439 9.95 18.23 8.67
CA ALA A 439 9.61 18.21 7.26
C ALA A 439 8.95 16.87 6.91
N GLU A 440 7.82 16.92 6.22
CA GLU A 440 7.08 15.77 5.72
C GLU A 440 7.03 15.86 4.20
N ILE A 441 7.29 14.74 3.52
CA ILE A 441 7.28 14.67 2.05
C ILE A 441 6.28 13.60 1.61
N ARG A 442 5.30 14.02 0.80
CA ARG A 442 4.27 13.18 0.20
C ARG A 442 4.41 13.17 -1.30
N THR A 443 4.11 12.03 -1.91
CA THR A 443 3.98 11.91 -3.36
C THR A 443 2.60 12.37 -3.79
N VAL A 444 2.51 12.98 -4.98
CA VAL A 444 1.27 13.45 -5.58
C VAL A 444 1.10 12.84 -6.97
N ASN A 445 -0.11 12.39 -7.30
CA ASN A 445 -0.48 11.96 -8.65
C ASN A 445 -1.89 12.49 -8.98
N GLY A 446 -2.01 13.32 -10.02
CA GLY A 446 -3.31 13.84 -10.49
C GLY A 446 -4.14 14.57 -9.41
N GLY A 447 -3.49 15.10 -8.37
CA GLY A 447 -4.13 15.75 -7.21
C GLY A 447 -4.27 14.88 -5.96
N ALA A 448 -4.11 13.56 -6.07
CA ALA A 448 -4.12 12.67 -4.90
C ALA A 448 -2.75 12.66 -4.20
N GLU A 449 -2.73 12.86 -2.88
CA GLU A 449 -1.53 12.74 -2.05
C GLU A 449 -1.41 11.34 -1.42
N SER A 450 -0.19 10.81 -1.33
CA SER A 450 0.08 9.53 -0.68
C SER A 450 -0.28 9.54 0.81
N ALA A 451 -0.96 8.50 1.30
CA ALA A 451 -1.26 8.34 2.73
C ALA A 451 0.01 8.09 3.57
N GLY A 452 0.98 7.38 2.99
CA GLY A 452 2.35 7.25 3.52
C GLY A 452 3.19 8.49 3.23
N PHE A 453 4.22 8.72 4.03
CA PHE A 453 5.17 9.83 3.87
C PHE A 453 6.49 9.51 4.57
N VAL A 454 7.51 10.28 4.22
CA VAL A 454 8.82 10.28 4.89
C VAL A 454 8.98 11.58 5.67
N THR A 455 9.69 11.53 6.80
CA THR A 455 9.92 12.71 7.62
C THR A 455 11.39 13.00 7.88
N GLN A 456 11.68 14.25 8.16
CA GLN A 456 13.00 14.67 8.59
C GLN A 456 12.86 15.76 9.64
N ARG A 457 13.47 15.54 10.80
CA ARG A 457 13.56 16.57 11.83
C ARG A 457 14.58 17.63 11.42
N LEU A 458 14.21 18.88 11.62
CA LEU A 458 14.97 20.08 11.35
C LEU A 458 15.18 20.87 12.64
N THR A 459 16.35 21.48 12.77
CA THR A 459 16.61 22.54 13.75
C THR A 459 16.42 23.88 13.04
N VAL A 460 15.64 24.75 13.65
CA VAL A 460 15.22 26.04 13.09
C VAL A 460 15.72 27.16 13.99
N GLY A 461 16.43 28.11 13.38
CA GLY A 461 16.71 29.43 13.90
C GLY A 461 16.05 30.50 13.02
N LYS A 462 16.02 31.75 13.48
CA LYS A 462 15.32 32.87 12.81
C LYS A 462 15.68 33.05 11.32
N THR A 463 16.91 32.71 10.94
CA THR A 463 17.41 32.87 9.56
C THR A 463 18.09 31.61 9.02
N ALA A 464 18.20 30.56 9.83
CA ALA A 464 19.00 29.39 9.52
C ALA A 464 18.25 28.11 9.86
N THR A 465 18.42 27.09 9.03
CA THR A 465 17.83 25.75 9.21
C THR A 465 18.92 24.72 9.04
N ALA A 466 18.85 23.65 9.83
CA ALA A 466 19.80 22.55 9.78
C ALA A 466 19.08 21.22 9.95
N CYS A 467 19.67 20.16 9.42
CA CYS A 467 19.23 18.80 9.64
C CYS A 467 19.57 18.38 11.08
N ALA A 468 18.58 17.85 11.80
CA ALA A 468 18.82 17.29 13.13
C ALA A 468 19.61 15.98 13.03
N ALA A 469 20.43 15.69 14.04
CA ALA A 469 21.24 14.45 14.11
C ALA A 469 20.38 13.17 14.19
N THR A 470 19.12 13.29 14.62
CA THR A 470 18.14 12.19 14.64
C THR A 470 17.18 12.34 13.46
N ALA A 471 17.38 11.55 12.41
CA ALA A 471 16.50 11.50 11.23
C ALA A 471 15.35 10.49 11.41
N LEU A 472 14.18 10.75 10.81
CA LEU A 472 12.99 9.90 10.87
C LEU A 472 12.62 9.37 9.47
N ALA A 473 13.39 8.42 8.92
CA ALA A 473 13.31 8.10 7.49
C ALA A 473 11.97 7.53 6.97
N ARG A 474 11.13 6.96 7.83
CA ARG A 474 9.71 6.63 7.57
C ARG A 474 8.95 7.02 8.81
N SER A 475 7.74 7.56 8.65
CA SER A 475 6.87 7.98 9.76
C SER A 475 6.94 6.98 10.91
N ALA A 476 7.73 7.35 11.92
CA ALA A 476 7.84 6.64 13.17
C ALA A 476 6.62 7.06 14.00
N PRO A 477 5.98 6.14 14.74
CA PRO A 477 4.95 6.54 15.68
C PRO A 477 5.55 7.60 16.61
N ASP A 478 4.83 8.71 16.76
CA ASP A 478 5.16 9.72 17.76
C ASP A 478 5.31 9.04 19.13
N ALA A 479 6.18 9.57 19.99
CA ALA A 479 6.37 9.08 21.35
C ALA A 479 4.99 8.89 22.02
N ALA A 480 4.75 7.67 22.51
CA ALA A 480 3.45 7.17 22.92
C ALA A 480 2.65 8.18 23.75
N THR A 481 1.55 8.70 23.18
CA THR A 481 0.50 9.33 23.98
C THR A 481 -0.46 8.22 24.37
N THR A 482 -0.28 7.68 25.57
CA THR A 482 -1.08 6.59 26.13
C THR A 482 -2.55 7.00 26.19
N THR A 483 -3.46 6.19 25.67
CA THR A 483 -4.91 6.39 25.83
C THR A 483 -5.27 6.37 27.31
N ALA A 484 -5.88 7.44 27.82
CA ALA A 484 -6.43 7.46 29.18
C ALA A 484 -7.66 6.52 29.26
N PRO A 485 -7.79 5.69 30.30
CA PRO A 485 -8.98 4.85 30.48
C PRO A 485 -10.20 5.68 30.85
N VAL A 486 -11.34 5.36 30.23
CA VAL A 486 -12.65 5.93 30.57
C VAL A 486 -13.14 5.28 31.86
N SER A 487 -13.10 6.03 32.97
CA SER A 487 -13.69 5.61 34.23
C SER A 487 -15.22 5.64 34.14
N GLY A 488 -15.82 4.47 33.93
CA GLY A 488 -17.25 4.26 34.09
C GLY A 488 -17.61 4.16 35.57
N SER A 489 -18.34 5.15 36.08
CA SER A 489 -18.97 5.13 37.40
C SER A 489 -20.09 4.09 37.44
N SER A 490 -19.99 3.09 38.31
CA SER A 490 -21.16 2.34 38.78
C SER A 490 -20.99 1.99 40.25
N SER A 491 -21.91 2.54 41.05
CA SER A 491 -22.08 2.36 42.49
C SER A 491 -22.59 0.95 42.84
N THR A 492 -21.95 0.26 43.79
CA THR A 492 -22.69 -0.55 44.79
C THR A 492 -21.85 -0.79 46.06
N THR A 493 -22.56 -0.78 47.18
CA THR A 493 -22.21 -0.73 48.60
C THR A 493 -21.56 -2.01 49.16
N ALA A 494 -20.57 -1.91 50.06
CA ALA A 494 -20.54 -2.62 51.37
C ALA A 494 -19.25 -2.34 52.20
N GLN A 495 -19.50 -2.11 53.49
CA GLN A 495 -18.65 -1.80 54.65
C GLN A 495 -17.39 -2.65 54.92
N ALA A 496 -16.31 -2.03 55.42
CA ALA A 496 -15.80 -2.12 56.82
C ALA A 496 -14.25 -1.96 56.96
N GLN A 497 -13.89 -0.94 57.75
CA GLN A 497 -12.62 -0.47 58.38
C GLN A 497 -11.89 -1.55 59.26
N PRO A 498 -10.65 -1.41 59.85
CA PRO A 498 -9.75 -0.24 60.04
C PRO A 498 -8.22 -0.32 59.75
N THR A 499 -7.68 0.90 59.72
CA THR A 499 -6.34 1.50 59.98
C THR A 499 -5.59 0.98 61.25
N PRO A 500 -4.26 1.24 61.43
CA PRO A 500 -3.71 2.56 61.86
C PRO A 500 -2.41 3.02 61.13
N THR A 501 -2.24 4.30 60.74
CA THR A 501 -1.63 5.48 61.46
C THR A 501 -0.15 5.29 61.87
N SER A 502 0.81 5.99 61.22
CA SER A 502 1.46 7.29 61.59
C SER A 502 2.63 7.10 62.59
N ASP A 503 3.76 7.82 62.66
CA ASP A 503 4.24 9.09 62.09
C ASP A 503 5.71 9.34 62.58
N THR A 504 6.40 10.34 61.98
CA THR A 504 7.42 11.26 62.59
C THR A 504 8.92 10.86 62.84
N ALA A 505 9.82 11.36 61.96
CA ALA A 505 10.90 12.40 62.13
C ALA A 505 12.01 12.33 63.25
N PRO A 506 13.02 13.25 63.34
CA PRO A 506 13.89 13.97 62.35
C PRO A 506 15.41 14.18 62.77
N ALA A 507 16.14 14.95 61.92
CA ALA A 507 17.31 15.85 62.18
C ALA A 507 18.73 15.21 62.28
N THR A 508 19.88 15.79 61.89
CA THR A 508 20.37 17.20 61.79
C THR A 508 21.74 17.24 61.05
N GLY A 509 22.17 18.38 60.48
CA GLY A 509 23.59 18.80 60.46
C GLY A 509 24.30 19.00 59.10
N ALA A 510 24.74 20.23 58.82
CA ALA A 510 25.76 20.62 57.82
C ALA A 510 27.15 20.80 58.55
N PRO A 511 28.26 21.35 57.98
CA PRO A 511 28.60 21.79 56.60
C PRO A 511 30.07 21.48 56.12
N THR A 512 30.51 22.11 55.01
CA THR A 512 31.87 22.57 54.58
C THR A 512 32.83 21.75 53.67
N GLY A 513 33.45 22.48 52.71
CA GLY A 513 34.72 22.22 52.00
C GLY A 513 34.59 21.40 50.70
N GLY A 514 35.20 21.69 49.54
CA GLY A 514 36.32 22.55 49.19
C GLY A 514 37.33 21.77 48.31
N ALA A 515 37.45 22.18 47.04
CA ALA A 515 38.58 22.01 46.12
C ALA A 515 38.98 20.63 45.52
N SER A 516 39.52 20.77 44.30
CA SER A 516 40.05 19.81 43.31
C SER A 516 41.27 18.99 43.79
N PRO A 517 41.75 17.98 43.02
CA PRO A 517 43.01 18.19 42.32
C PRO A 517 43.17 17.53 40.93
N THR A 518 44.24 17.97 40.26
CA THR A 518 44.80 17.66 38.94
C THR A 518 45.85 16.52 38.98
N GLY A 519 46.09 15.87 37.82
CA GLY A 519 47.35 15.18 37.43
C GLY A 519 47.32 13.64 37.48
N ALA A 520 47.97 12.85 36.61
CA ALA A 520 48.88 13.11 35.49
C ALA A 520 49.09 11.83 34.63
N SER A 521 49.52 12.07 33.38
CA SER A 521 50.23 11.29 32.34
C SER A 521 50.68 9.82 32.52
N ALA A 522 50.64 9.06 31.40
CA ALA A 522 51.83 8.40 30.83
C ALA A 522 51.65 7.98 29.34
N THR A 523 52.75 8.17 28.61
CA THR A 523 53.02 8.10 27.16
C THR A 523 53.20 6.68 26.62
N THR A 524 52.89 6.44 25.32
CA THR A 524 53.75 5.68 24.38
C THR A 524 53.23 5.70 22.92
N THR A 525 54.13 6.02 22.00
CA THR A 525 54.14 5.82 20.52
C THR A 525 55.64 5.58 20.19
N PRO A 526 56.09 5.04 19.03
CA PRO A 526 55.41 4.78 17.75
C PRO A 526 55.80 3.46 17.03
N ALA A 527 55.16 3.16 15.89
CA ALA A 527 55.83 2.64 14.69
C ALA A 527 54.96 2.79 13.42
N ASP A 528 55.64 3.24 12.37
CA ASP A 528 55.28 3.58 10.99
C ASP A 528 55.06 2.34 10.10
N LEU A 529 54.32 2.48 8.99
CA LEU A 529 54.53 1.82 7.69
C LEU A 529 53.37 2.10 6.70
N GLY A 530 53.66 2.92 5.67
CA GLY A 530 53.50 2.51 4.26
C GLY A 530 52.18 2.78 3.53
N THR A 531 52.17 3.85 2.72
CA THR A 531 51.26 4.10 1.57
C THR A 531 51.61 3.23 0.35
N PRO A 532 50.65 2.96 -0.56
CA PRO A 532 50.94 3.02 -2.00
C PRO A 532 49.86 3.74 -2.84
N PRO A 533 50.12 4.05 -4.14
CA PRO A 533 49.89 5.39 -4.69
C PRO A 533 48.71 5.52 -5.67
N SER A 534 48.41 6.80 -5.95
CA SER A 534 47.57 7.33 -7.01
C SER A 534 48.19 7.12 -8.40
N ASP A 535 47.38 6.69 -9.37
CA ASP A 535 47.70 6.80 -10.79
C ASP A 535 46.72 7.71 -11.51
N THR A 536 47.31 8.55 -12.37
CA THR A 536 46.72 9.67 -13.09
C THR A 536 46.69 9.29 -14.57
N VAL A 537 45.52 9.35 -15.23
CA VAL A 537 45.41 9.24 -16.71
C VAL A 537 44.34 10.25 -17.14
N SER A 538 44.74 11.47 -17.52
CA SER A 538 45.05 11.94 -18.88
C SER A 538 43.90 11.81 -19.90
N THR A 539 43.25 12.96 -20.16
CA THR A 539 42.31 13.25 -21.26
C THR A 539 43.04 13.51 -22.58
N PRO A 540 42.39 13.27 -23.74
CA PRO A 540 42.62 14.12 -24.92
C PRO A 540 41.30 14.59 -25.60
N PRO A 541 41.38 15.55 -26.57
CA PRO A 541 40.46 16.68 -26.64
C PRO A 541 39.33 16.58 -27.68
N ALA A 542 38.42 17.55 -27.63
CA ALA A 542 37.29 17.78 -28.53
C ALA A 542 37.69 18.16 -29.97
N GLY A 543 36.87 17.74 -30.93
CA GLY A 543 36.83 18.18 -32.34
C GLY A 543 35.45 17.87 -32.98
N PRO A 544 35.02 18.58 -34.04
CA PRO A 544 33.66 19.15 -34.09
C PRO A 544 32.66 18.40 -35.00
N THR A 545 31.36 18.67 -34.76
CA THR A 545 30.19 18.61 -35.69
C THR A 545 29.84 17.28 -36.37
N SER A 546 28.61 16.80 -36.12
CA SER A 546 27.54 16.69 -37.14
C SER A 546 26.23 16.25 -36.48
N ALA A 547 25.20 17.09 -36.59
CA ALA A 547 23.83 16.75 -36.23
C ALA A 547 23.31 15.64 -37.17
N THR A 548 22.77 14.56 -36.60
CA THR A 548 21.92 13.63 -37.33
C THR A 548 20.52 13.76 -36.73
N ALA A 549 19.61 14.30 -37.54
CA ALA A 549 18.22 14.53 -37.17
C ALA A 549 17.52 13.21 -36.82
N GLU A 550 16.93 13.14 -35.63
CA GLU A 550 15.92 12.14 -35.32
C GLU A 550 14.69 12.42 -36.18
N THR A 551 14.34 11.47 -37.05
CA THR A 551 13.03 11.45 -37.70
C THR A 551 12.03 10.90 -36.69
N THR A 552 11.36 11.78 -35.97
CA THR A 552 10.20 11.45 -35.14
C THR A 552 9.03 11.10 -36.06
N THR A 553 8.63 9.84 -36.07
CA THR A 553 7.30 9.45 -36.57
C THR A 553 6.25 10.05 -35.63
N PRO A 554 5.29 10.84 -36.11
CA PRO A 554 4.23 11.38 -35.26
C PRO A 554 3.27 10.26 -34.82
N PRO A 555 2.70 10.32 -33.60
CA PRO A 555 1.61 9.41 -33.20
C PRO A 555 0.38 9.60 -34.11
N PRO A 556 -0.47 8.56 -34.26
CA PRO A 556 -1.62 8.61 -35.17
C PRO A 556 -2.62 9.72 -34.78
N PRO A 557 -3.36 10.28 -35.76
CA PRO A 557 -4.20 11.44 -35.53
C PRO A 557 -5.46 11.06 -34.73
N VAL A 558 -5.71 11.78 -33.64
CA VAL A 558 -7.00 11.80 -32.96
C VAL A 558 -7.99 12.54 -33.88
N THR A 559 -8.98 11.83 -34.40
CA THR A 559 -9.99 12.39 -35.31
C THR A 559 -10.84 13.42 -34.56
N ALA A 560 -10.69 14.71 -34.89
CA ALA A 560 -11.56 15.77 -34.37
C ALA A 560 -12.93 15.69 -35.07
N LEU A 561 -14.02 15.64 -34.28
CA LEU A 561 -15.38 15.56 -34.83
C LEU A 561 -15.97 16.94 -35.16
N THR A 562 -15.60 17.97 -34.40
CA THR A 562 -16.06 19.35 -34.60
C THR A 562 -14.94 20.32 -34.23
N THR A 563 -14.72 21.37 -35.03
CA THR A 563 -13.67 22.37 -34.77
C THR A 563 -14.22 23.79 -34.90
N ALA A 564 -13.91 24.65 -33.94
CA ALA A 564 -14.26 26.08 -33.96
C ALA A 564 -12.97 26.90 -33.78
N THR A 565 -12.78 27.96 -34.58
CA THR A 565 -11.54 28.76 -34.56
C THR A 565 -11.86 30.19 -34.12
N SER A 566 -11.07 30.76 -33.21
CA SER A 566 -11.18 32.15 -32.79
C SER A 566 -10.53 33.09 -33.80
N GLU A 567 -10.93 34.36 -33.81
CA GLU A 567 -10.29 35.39 -34.65
C GLU A 567 -8.80 35.60 -34.27
N GLY A 568 -8.42 35.27 -33.03
CA GLY A 568 -7.05 35.27 -32.54
C GLY A 568 -6.23 34.04 -32.95
N GLY A 569 -6.81 33.11 -33.72
CA GLY A 569 -6.13 31.93 -34.26
C GLY A 569 -6.08 30.72 -33.30
N ARG A 570 -6.79 30.75 -32.16
CA ARG A 570 -6.95 29.58 -31.29
C ARG A 570 -7.98 28.63 -31.87
N GLN A 571 -7.77 27.32 -31.74
CA GLN A 571 -8.72 26.31 -32.22
C GLN A 571 -9.27 25.50 -31.06
N ALA A 572 -10.59 25.39 -30.97
CA ALA A 572 -11.29 24.46 -30.11
C ALA A 572 -11.69 23.22 -30.91
N ARG A 573 -11.44 22.03 -30.37
CA ARG A 573 -11.71 20.74 -31.02
C ARG A 573 -12.44 19.82 -30.06
N LEU A 574 -13.54 19.23 -30.52
CA LEU A 574 -14.21 18.14 -29.81
C LEU A 574 -13.54 16.82 -30.21
N VAL A 575 -12.91 16.14 -29.25
CA VAL A 575 -12.13 14.91 -29.44
C VAL A 575 -12.62 13.80 -28.51
N GLN A 576 -12.39 12.55 -28.92
CA GLN A 576 -12.77 11.36 -28.16
C GLN A 576 -11.53 10.49 -27.90
N ASP A 577 -11.24 10.24 -26.62
CA ASP A 577 -10.17 9.34 -26.15
C ASP A 577 -10.65 8.64 -24.86
N GLY A 578 -11.47 7.59 -25.02
CA GLY A 578 -12.21 6.93 -23.93
C GLY A 578 -13.37 7.75 -23.34
N GLN A 579 -13.25 9.09 -23.31
CA GLN A 579 -14.26 10.06 -22.91
C GLN A 579 -14.26 11.25 -23.89
N TRP A 580 -15.35 12.03 -23.93
CA TRP A 580 -15.46 13.22 -24.78
C TRP A 580 -14.81 14.45 -24.13
N TRP A 581 -14.05 15.19 -24.92
CA TRP A 581 -13.30 16.37 -24.48
C TRP A 581 -13.40 17.50 -25.48
N VAL A 582 -13.52 18.73 -24.99
CA VAL A 582 -13.17 19.93 -25.77
C VAL A 582 -11.75 20.32 -25.43
N VAL A 583 -10.89 20.31 -26.44
CA VAL A 583 -9.48 20.69 -26.36
C VAL A 583 -9.29 22.02 -27.07
N VAL A 584 -8.71 23.01 -26.38
CA VAL A 584 -8.32 24.29 -26.98
C VAL A 584 -6.83 24.25 -27.24
N VAL A 585 -6.43 24.52 -28.46
CA VAL A 585 -5.03 24.67 -28.88
C VAL A 585 -4.75 26.11 -29.29
N ASP A 586 -3.53 26.58 -29.00
CA ASP A 586 -3.06 27.89 -29.45
C ASP A 586 -2.61 27.87 -30.92
N GLY A 587 -2.17 29.02 -31.44
CA GLY A 587 -1.68 29.16 -32.82
C GLY A 587 -0.41 28.35 -33.13
N SER A 588 0.27 27.77 -32.14
CA SER A 588 1.41 26.86 -32.29
C SER A 588 1.00 25.38 -32.31
N GLY A 589 -0.26 25.08 -31.98
CA GLY A 589 -0.78 23.72 -31.85
C GLY A 589 -0.58 23.10 -30.47
N ALA A 590 -0.09 23.86 -29.48
CA ALA A 590 0.04 23.40 -28.10
C ALA A 590 -1.33 23.43 -27.40
N GLU A 591 -1.61 22.39 -26.60
CA GLU A 591 -2.83 22.28 -25.81
C GLU A 591 -2.82 23.30 -24.66
N VAL A 592 -3.79 24.22 -24.68
CA VAL A 592 -3.99 25.26 -23.67
C VAL A 592 -4.86 24.74 -22.53
N THR A 593 -5.95 24.04 -22.88
CA THR A 593 -6.86 23.44 -21.91
C THR A 593 -7.58 22.24 -22.50
N ARG A 594 -8.09 21.39 -21.62
CA ARG A 594 -8.94 20.27 -21.92
C ARG A 594 -10.08 20.19 -20.91
N THR A 595 -11.30 20.20 -21.43
CA THR A 595 -12.53 20.24 -20.63
C THR A 595 -13.41 19.05 -20.99
N ALA A 596 -13.96 18.38 -19.98
CA ALA A 596 -14.88 17.27 -20.19
C ALA A 596 -16.13 17.74 -20.97
N ALA A 597 -16.54 16.96 -21.95
CA ALA A 597 -17.64 17.29 -22.85
C ALA A 597 -18.58 16.10 -23.04
N THR A 598 -19.66 16.31 -23.77
CA THR A 598 -20.55 15.27 -24.27
C THR A 598 -20.55 15.30 -25.80
N PRO A 599 -21.09 14.28 -26.48
CA PRO A 599 -21.12 14.26 -27.96
C PRO A 599 -21.86 15.46 -28.55
N ASP A 600 -22.84 15.98 -27.81
CA ASP A 600 -23.74 17.06 -28.24
C ASP A 600 -23.23 18.46 -27.82
N THR A 601 -22.03 18.55 -27.22
CA THR A 601 -21.44 19.83 -26.82
C THR A 601 -21.18 20.71 -28.05
N ARG A 602 -21.94 21.80 -28.15
CA ARG A 602 -21.72 22.89 -29.10
C ARG A 602 -20.66 23.85 -28.58
N MET A 603 -19.86 24.37 -29.49
CA MET A 603 -18.76 25.30 -29.23
C MET A 603 -18.99 26.58 -30.04
N HIS A 604 -18.87 27.75 -29.41
CA HIS A 604 -19.00 29.04 -30.11
C HIS A 604 -17.97 30.05 -29.57
N TRP A 605 -17.18 30.65 -30.45
CA TRP A 605 -16.27 31.73 -30.07
C TRP A 605 -17.01 33.07 -30.12
N LEU A 606 -16.93 33.86 -29.04
CA LEU A 606 -17.57 35.17 -28.99
C LEU A 606 -16.85 36.15 -29.94
N SER A 607 -17.59 36.88 -30.77
CA SER A 607 -16.99 37.85 -31.69
C SER A 607 -16.27 38.99 -30.94
N GLY A 608 -15.06 39.35 -31.37
CA GLY A 608 -14.27 40.41 -30.76
C GLY A 608 -13.67 40.10 -29.38
N ALA A 609 -13.79 38.85 -28.89
CA ALA A 609 -13.17 38.39 -27.66
C ALA A 609 -12.57 36.98 -27.83
N ASP A 610 -11.44 36.69 -27.19
CA ASP A 610 -10.86 35.34 -27.21
C ASP A 610 -11.50 34.46 -26.13
N GLN A 611 -12.82 34.35 -26.20
CA GLN A 611 -13.68 33.68 -25.23
C GLN A 611 -14.50 32.59 -25.93
N LEU A 612 -14.31 31.34 -25.50
CA LEU A 612 -15.02 30.17 -26.01
C LEU A 612 -16.20 29.82 -25.12
N TRP A 613 -17.37 29.65 -25.71
CA TRP A 613 -18.57 29.18 -25.04
C TRP A 613 -18.85 27.71 -25.38
N LEU A 614 -19.26 26.95 -24.37
CA LEU A 614 -19.65 25.54 -24.47
C LEU A 614 -21.09 25.34 -24.00
N SER A 615 -21.87 24.59 -24.77
CA SER A 615 -23.19 24.13 -24.29
C SER A 615 -23.02 22.93 -23.35
N SER A 616 -23.55 23.04 -22.13
CA SER A 616 -23.52 21.97 -21.12
C SER A 616 -24.93 21.67 -20.62
N ALA A 617 -25.16 20.44 -20.14
CA ALA A 617 -26.43 20.02 -19.54
C ALA A 617 -26.78 20.82 -18.26
N ALA A 618 -25.78 21.39 -17.58
CA ALA A 618 -25.96 22.25 -16.41
C ALA A 618 -26.18 23.74 -16.76
N GLY A 619 -26.16 24.09 -18.06
CA GLY A 619 -26.22 25.46 -18.57
C GLY A 619 -24.93 25.86 -19.32
N PRO A 620 -24.95 26.90 -20.18
CA PRO A 620 -23.78 27.32 -20.94
C PRO A 620 -22.66 27.83 -20.03
N VAL A 621 -21.42 27.48 -20.37
CA VAL A 621 -20.21 27.90 -19.66
C VAL A 621 -19.24 28.53 -20.65
N TYR A 622 -18.38 29.43 -20.17
CA TYR A 622 -17.34 30.05 -21.00
C TYR A 622 -15.93 29.74 -20.49
N LEU A 623 -14.95 29.87 -21.39
CA LEU A 623 -13.51 29.69 -21.15
C LEU A 623 -12.77 30.84 -21.82
N ASP A 624 -11.91 31.52 -21.07
CA ASP A 624 -11.00 32.55 -21.58
C ASP A 624 -9.73 32.63 -20.71
N GLU A 625 -8.83 33.56 -21.02
CA GLU A 625 -7.60 33.75 -20.25
C GLU A 625 -7.84 34.18 -18.80
N SER A 626 -8.91 34.93 -18.53
CA SER A 626 -9.20 35.44 -17.18
C SER A 626 -9.63 34.33 -16.22
N THR A 627 -10.28 33.28 -16.75
CA THR A 627 -10.64 32.07 -15.98
C THR A 627 -9.51 31.04 -15.94
N GLY A 628 -8.35 31.34 -16.55
CA GLY A 628 -7.27 30.39 -16.74
C GLY A 628 -7.70 29.20 -17.61
N TRP A 629 -8.58 29.44 -18.58
CA TRP A 629 -9.16 28.43 -19.47
C TRP A 629 -9.91 27.32 -18.72
N ARG A 630 -10.61 27.69 -17.64
CA ARG A 630 -11.49 26.80 -16.88
C ARG A 630 -12.97 27.08 -17.20
N PRO A 631 -13.82 26.04 -17.27
CA PRO A 631 -15.26 26.22 -17.49
C PRO A 631 -15.86 27.04 -16.36
N THR A 632 -16.41 28.20 -16.69
CA THR A 632 -16.97 29.15 -15.72
C THR A 632 -18.42 29.46 -16.10
N ALA A 633 -19.31 29.46 -15.11
CA ALA A 633 -20.70 29.85 -15.32
C ALA A 633 -20.80 31.38 -15.45
N PRO A 634 -21.66 31.91 -16.33
CA PRO A 634 -21.85 33.35 -16.45
C PRO A 634 -22.64 33.91 -15.26
N ASP A 635 -22.20 35.06 -14.75
CA ASP A 635 -22.87 35.78 -13.64
C ASP A 635 -24.11 36.59 -14.08
N GLY A 636 -24.49 36.52 -15.37
CA GLY A 636 -25.55 37.33 -15.96
C GLY A 636 -26.17 36.73 -17.23
N ALA A 637 -26.98 37.52 -17.94
CA ALA A 637 -27.62 37.08 -19.17
C ALA A 637 -26.60 36.73 -20.26
N LEU A 638 -26.85 35.63 -20.98
CA LEU A 638 -25.98 35.17 -22.07
C LEU A 638 -25.91 36.23 -23.19
N PRO A 639 -24.74 36.44 -23.82
CA PRO A 639 -24.64 37.28 -25.02
C PRO A 639 -25.63 36.82 -26.10
N ALA A 640 -26.27 37.76 -26.81
CA ALA A 640 -27.25 37.43 -27.85
C ALA A 640 -26.70 36.52 -28.96
N GLU A 641 -25.41 36.65 -29.26
CA GLU A 641 -24.69 35.79 -30.20
C GLU A 641 -24.63 34.33 -29.72
N VAL A 642 -24.33 34.13 -28.43
CA VAL A 642 -24.26 32.80 -27.81
C VAL A 642 -25.65 32.19 -27.67
N GLN A 643 -26.67 33.00 -27.34
CA GLN A 643 -28.07 32.56 -27.33
C GLN A 643 -28.49 32.05 -28.71
N ALA A 644 -28.17 32.80 -29.78
CA ALA A 644 -28.48 32.38 -31.15
C ALA A 644 -27.73 31.11 -31.58
N ALA A 645 -26.49 30.91 -31.12
CA ALA A 645 -25.68 29.73 -31.44
C ALA A 645 -26.15 28.45 -30.73
N PHE A 646 -26.65 28.57 -29.50
CA PHE A 646 -27.04 27.40 -28.70
C PHE A 646 -28.53 27.07 -28.76
N GLY A 647 -29.39 28.03 -29.13
CA GLY A 647 -30.83 27.83 -29.32
C GLY A 647 -31.62 28.19 -28.09
#